data_AF-A0A7R9KJI0-F1
#
_entry.id   AF-A0A7R9KJI0-F1
#
_cell.length_a   1.000
_cell.length_b   1.000
_cell.length_c   1.000
_cell.angle_alpha   90.00
_cell.angle_beta   90.00
_cell.angle_gamma   90.00
#
_symmetry.space_group_name_H-M   'P 1'
#
loop_
_entity.id
_entity.type
_entity.pdbx_description
1 polymer ?
#
loop_
_entity_poly.entity_id
_entity_poly.type
_entity_poly.pdbx_seq_one_letter_code
_entity_poly.pdbx_strand_id
1 'polypeptide(L)'
;MIEEDLKTPVGRAELKKLFNLCESLDTADTYDVYNFAESLTDAVAVVVQYNNDMKGFCRTVTDKTGGARAIDRYARAQASLHGGQCIDFSYKNLVNSISHTSKHSPAVSTGLRQWTYQTCTEFGYYQTTSLKDNPFGHNIPVEFFTKQCADIFGVSAQAVQKAISQTNAYYGARKPHVTNVVLPNGSLDPWHSLGILKDINNSTKAVMIDGGSHCRDIEPNPGFNLFMGRPTDGFGFVRPPVVSKEDKLANEVKEQFYDQKLDHFNERDNRTFKQLYFMDDSNHETDGPVFLMIEGEGAAQSSWVTFSFMAQMAQKYGALAVSLEHRYYGKSIPTPDLSTQNLKYLSSEMALKDTEQFALYLTKKLSLEGSKWVVFGGSYAGALAAWFREKYPNIAVGAIASSAPVGAVVDNMGYMGVVTELLGKESSDIIRKAYIELEELLKTPEGVIKLRKTLDLCDTFDGKNVTNNHYLSYKLMWALVKMAYLVNPKDDIQWVQKGLTDPLGGTPLQRYANTSCFLCHQKCNEINYDDLIRPLRNTSIDNSGNRQWLYQTCTEFGYYQSSDLPNSPFGHNIPVEFYTQRCAQIFGPEFTVQTIQKAVDRTNAYYGGLKPNVTNVVFPNGSLDPWHALSVLKDLNNSTKAVVIEGGGHCDDIEAISGRLLFRGRPVDKHGMVRPPVAPIGHFTQSLAQTYKQKVNHLDPKDNRTFDQLYFTSGTHHKPGGPLFLFFGGEGAASAGWLESSFMADMGRKYGAYLVELEHRYYGVSQPFDELTVENMKYLSSEQALQDTDDFLHFLLKNLKLEGSKVVVFGGSYAGALAAWFREKYPKTAAGAIASSGPVEAVVDFKEYLGVVTNSLGKECSDNIRYDNKHHYQ
;
A
#
# COMPACT_ATOMS: atom_id res chain seq x y z
N MET A 1 -20.46 4.32 -31.57
CA MET A 1 -21.58 5.07 -30.92
C MET A 1 -21.15 6.43 -30.41
N ILE A 2 -20.13 6.52 -29.55
CA ILE A 2 -19.59 7.79 -29.02
C ILE A 2 -19.32 8.82 -30.13
N GLU A 3 -18.67 8.41 -31.22
CA GLU A 3 -18.39 9.29 -32.37
C GLU A 3 -19.64 9.87 -33.06
N GLU A 4 -20.77 9.16 -33.04
CA GLU A 4 -22.04 9.68 -33.56
C GLU A 4 -22.69 10.65 -32.57
N ASP A 5 -22.66 10.32 -31.28
CA ASP A 5 -23.22 11.16 -30.22
C ASP A 5 -22.49 12.50 -30.10
N LEU A 6 -21.19 12.53 -30.40
CA LEU A 6 -20.40 13.76 -30.47
C LEU A 6 -20.93 14.75 -31.54
N LYS A 7 -21.54 14.28 -32.64
CA LYS A 7 -21.97 15.14 -33.75
C LYS A 7 -23.16 16.03 -33.42
N THR A 8 -23.95 15.70 -32.40
CA THR A 8 -25.20 16.41 -32.09
C THR A 8 -25.22 16.96 -30.66
N PRO A 9 -25.84 18.13 -30.40
CA PRO A 9 -25.99 18.64 -29.03
C PRO A 9 -26.70 17.67 -28.09
N VAL A 10 -27.69 16.91 -28.61
CA VAL A 10 -28.44 15.92 -27.83
C VAL A 10 -27.54 14.75 -27.44
N GLY A 11 -26.77 14.20 -28.37
CA GLY A 11 -25.83 13.11 -28.10
C GLY A 11 -24.72 13.54 -27.10
N ARG A 12 -24.22 14.78 -27.19
CA ARG A 12 -23.23 15.29 -26.22
C ARG A 12 -23.80 15.42 -24.80
N ALA A 13 -25.06 15.86 -24.67
CA ALA A 13 -25.74 15.88 -23.37
C ALA A 13 -25.93 14.46 -22.82
N GLU A 14 -26.13 13.48 -23.69
CA GLU A 14 -26.22 12.07 -23.32
C GLU A 14 -24.87 11.51 -22.87
N LEU A 15 -23.77 11.79 -23.58
CA LEU A 15 -22.42 11.39 -23.17
C LEU A 15 -22.04 11.97 -21.81
N LYS A 16 -22.37 13.24 -21.56
CA LYS A 16 -22.19 13.87 -20.24
C LYS A 16 -22.83 13.05 -19.12
N LYS A 17 -24.07 12.60 -19.34
CA LYS A 17 -24.80 11.81 -18.36
C LYS A 17 -24.24 10.40 -18.23
N LEU A 18 -23.94 9.72 -19.34
CA LEU A 18 -23.49 8.33 -19.36
C LEU A 18 -22.12 8.16 -18.69
N PHE A 19 -21.17 9.02 -19.03
CA PHE A 19 -19.79 8.95 -18.53
C PHE A 19 -19.53 9.87 -17.34
N ASN A 20 -20.57 10.50 -16.77
CA ASN A 20 -20.49 11.43 -15.65
C ASN A 20 -19.44 12.54 -15.92
N LEU A 21 -19.54 13.26 -17.03
CA LEU A 21 -18.53 14.26 -17.37
C LEU A 21 -18.69 15.52 -16.51
N CYS A 22 -17.58 16.14 -16.09
CA CYS A 22 -17.61 17.31 -15.21
C CYS A 22 -18.30 18.51 -15.86
N GLU A 23 -18.09 18.68 -17.16
CA GLU A 23 -18.69 19.74 -17.96
C GLU A 23 -19.39 19.16 -19.21
N SER A 24 -20.07 20.01 -19.97
CA SER A 24 -20.66 19.59 -21.25
C SER A 24 -19.60 19.62 -22.32
N LEU A 25 -19.47 18.55 -23.10
CA LEU A 25 -18.42 18.43 -24.09
C LEU A 25 -18.65 19.40 -25.26
N ASP A 26 -17.68 20.28 -25.50
CA ASP A 26 -17.69 21.22 -26.62
C ASP A 26 -16.84 20.67 -27.77
N THR A 27 -17.50 20.26 -28.84
CA THR A 27 -16.82 19.74 -30.03
C THR A 27 -16.22 20.83 -30.92
N ALA A 28 -16.39 22.12 -30.59
CA ALA A 28 -15.63 23.18 -31.24
C ALA A 28 -14.14 23.13 -30.87
N ASP A 29 -13.81 22.62 -29.68
CA ASP A 29 -12.45 22.29 -29.29
C ASP A 29 -12.17 20.80 -29.57
N THR A 30 -11.49 20.52 -30.67
CA THR A 30 -11.14 19.15 -31.05
C THR A 30 -10.23 18.46 -30.01
N TYR A 31 -9.46 19.22 -29.20
CA TYR A 31 -8.57 18.62 -28.20
C TYR A 31 -9.31 18.17 -26.94
N ASP A 32 -10.48 18.75 -26.63
CA ASP A 32 -11.38 18.23 -25.59
C ASP A 32 -11.95 16.86 -25.99
N VAL A 33 -12.23 16.66 -27.29
CA VAL A 33 -12.66 15.36 -27.83
C VAL A 33 -11.52 14.34 -27.72
N TYR A 34 -10.29 14.74 -28.04
CA TYR A 34 -9.12 13.87 -27.96
C TYR A 34 -8.81 13.48 -26.52
N ASN A 35 -8.83 14.45 -25.61
CA ASN A 35 -8.60 14.20 -24.19
C ASN A 35 -9.69 13.29 -23.61
N PHE A 36 -10.96 13.51 -23.97
CA PHE A 36 -12.05 12.62 -23.58
C PHE A 36 -11.82 11.17 -24.05
N ALA A 37 -11.45 10.99 -25.33
CA ALA A 37 -11.19 9.66 -25.88
C ALA A 37 -9.98 8.99 -25.22
N GLU A 38 -8.93 9.77 -24.94
CA GLU A 38 -7.72 9.31 -24.25
C GLU A 38 -8.04 8.86 -22.82
N SER A 39 -8.79 9.65 -22.05
CA SER A 39 -9.19 9.31 -20.68
C SER A 39 -9.92 7.96 -20.59
N LEU A 40 -10.82 7.69 -21.54
CA LEU A 40 -11.55 6.42 -21.60
C LEU A 40 -10.64 5.26 -22.04
N THR A 41 -9.71 5.51 -22.94
CA THR A 41 -8.83 4.49 -23.51
C THR A 41 -7.75 4.08 -22.51
N ASP A 42 -7.11 5.05 -21.85
CA ASP A 42 -6.05 4.85 -20.87
C ASP A 42 -6.55 4.05 -19.67
N ALA A 43 -7.77 4.33 -19.19
CA ALA A 43 -8.41 3.55 -18.13
C ALA A 43 -8.51 2.04 -18.45
N VAL A 44 -8.82 1.69 -19.70
CA VAL A 44 -8.88 0.28 -20.14
C VAL A 44 -7.49 -0.30 -20.37
N ALA A 45 -6.58 0.48 -20.96
CA ALA A 45 -5.20 0.09 -21.18
C ALA A 45 -4.51 -0.34 -19.88
N VAL A 46 -4.71 0.41 -18.80
CA VAL A 46 -4.11 0.14 -17.48
C VAL A 46 -4.64 -1.15 -16.86
N VAL A 47 -5.94 -1.43 -17.02
CA VAL A 47 -6.54 -2.71 -16.61
C VAL A 47 -5.85 -3.89 -17.30
N VAL A 48 -5.53 -3.75 -18.58
CA VAL A 48 -4.82 -4.79 -19.32
C VAL A 48 -3.35 -4.87 -18.93
N GLN A 49 -2.64 -3.75 -18.94
CA GLN A 49 -1.19 -3.67 -18.68
C GLN A 49 -0.82 -4.38 -17.37
N TYR A 50 -1.62 -4.18 -16.32
CA TYR A 50 -1.41 -4.79 -15.00
C TYR A 50 -2.28 -6.02 -14.72
N ASN A 51 -3.10 -6.45 -15.69
CA ASN A 51 -4.06 -7.55 -15.55
C ASN A 51 -4.99 -7.39 -14.32
N ASN A 52 -5.44 -6.17 -14.07
CA ASN A 52 -6.21 -5.77 -12.88
C ASN A 52 -7.73 -5.90 -13.13
N ASP A 53 -8.26 -7.11 -13.01
CA ASP A 53 -9.66 -7.48 -13.30
C ASP A 53 -10.13 -7.21 -14.75
N MET A 54 -9.25 -7.49 -15.72
CA MET A 54 -9.59 -7.49 -17.15
C MET A 54 -10.83 -8.35 -17.46
N LYS A 55 -10.99 -9.48 -16.75
CA LYS A 55 -12.14 -10.37 -16.91
C LYS A 55 -13.45 -9.71 -16.43
N GLY A 56 -13.45 -9.03 -15.29
CA GLY A 56 -14.63 -8.33 -14.77
C GLY A 56 -15.02 -7.12 -15.60
N PHE A 57 -14.05 -6.35 -16.08
CA PHE A 57 -14.27 -5.31 -17.07
C PHE A 57 -14.97 -5.87 -18.31
N CYS A 58 -14.42 -6.93 -18.90
CA CYS A 58 -15.00 -7.54 -20.09
C CYS A 58 -16.38 -8.15 -19.85
N ARG A 59 -16.61 -8.81 -18.71
CA ARG A 59 -17.95 -9.30 -18.33
C ARG A 59 -18.98 -8.16 -18.30
N THR A 60 -18.61 -7.00 -17.76
CA THR A 60 -19.51 -5.84 -17.67
C THR A 60 -19.84 -5.28 -19.06
N VAL A 61 -18.85 -5.21 -19.94
CA VAL A 61 -19.01 -4.68 -21.30
C VAL A 61 -19.83 -5.62 -22.20
N THR A 62 -19.71 -6.95 -22.00
CA THR A 62 -20.44 -7.94 -22.81
C THR A 62 -21.81 -8.32 -22.24
N ASP A 63 -22.12 -7.97 -20.99
CA ASP A 63 -23.39 -8.31 -20.34
C ASP A 63 -24.60 -7.57 -20.93
N LYS A 64 -25.30 -8.24 -21.86
CA LYS A 64 -26.51 -7.71 -22.51
C LYS A 64 -27.67 -7.44 -21.54
N THR A 65 -27.63 -7.93 -20.31
CA THR A 65 -28.70 -7.71 -19.32
C THR A 65 -28.58 -6.38 -18.59
N GLY A 66 -27.36 -5.86 -18.43
CA GLY A 66 -27.16 -4.59 -17.72
C GLY A 66 -27.56 -3.34 -18.52
N GLY A 67 -27.69 -3.38 -19.84
CA GLY A 67 -28.06 -2.20 -20.64
C GLY A 67 -28.31 -2.53 -22.11
N ALA A 68 -29.37 -1.93 -22.68
CA ALA A 68 -29.84 -2.25 -24.02
C ALA A 68 -28.79 -1.96 -25.11
N ARG A 69 -28.00 -0.89 -24.97
CA ARG A 69 -26.96 -0.52 -25.94
C ARG A 69 -25.56 -0.81 -25.43
N ALA A 70 -24.63 -1.05 -26.34
CA ALA A 70 -23.22 -1.31 -26.01
C ALA A 70 -22.59 -0.14 -25.23
N ILE A 71 -22.91 1.11 -25.60
CA ILE A 71 -22.41 2.30 -24.91
C ILE A 71 -22.83 2.38 -23.44
N ASP A 72 -24.03 1.91 -23.08
CA ASP A 72 -24.51 1.93 -21.70
C ASP A 72 -23.68 0.97 -20.83
N ARG A 73 -23.30 -0.18 -21.39
CA ARG A 73 -22.45 -1.18 -20.72
C ARG A 73 -21.02 -0.71 -20.58
N TYR A 74 -20.48 -0.10 -21.62
CA TYR A 74 -19.14 0.47 -21.62
C TYR A 74 -19.03 1.63 -20.62
N ALA A 75 -20.02 2.54 -20.57
CA ALA A 75 -20.05 3.63 -19.61
C ALA A 75 -20.12 3.13 -18.15
N ARG A 76 -20.86 2.05 -17.87
CA ARG A 76 -20.85 1.43 -16.53
C ARG A 76 -19.52 0.78 -16.18
N ALA A 77 -18.87 0.13 -17.15
CA ALA A 77 -17.54 -0.42 -16.95
C ALA A 77 -16.56 0.71 -16.61
N GLN A 78 -16.61 1.83 -17.35
CA GLN A 78 -15.81 3.03 -17.10
C GLN A 78 -16.11 3.69 -15.74
N ALA A 79 -17.37 3.79 -15.34
CA ALA A 79 -17.73 4.32 -14.02
C ALA A 79 -17.10 3.52 -12.86
N SER A 80 -16.83 2.23 -13.08
CA SER A 80 -16.14 1.37 -12.11
C SER A 80 -14.64 1.67 -12.03
N LEU A 81 -14.04 2.21 -13.09
CA LEU A 81 -12.63 2.60 -13.16
C LEU A 81 -12.39 4.01 -12.63
N HIS A 82 -13.34 4.93 -12.81
CA HIS A 82 -13.23 6.33 -12.37
C HIS A 82 -13.77 6.60 -10.94
N GLY A 83 -14.22 5.58 -10.22
CA GLY A 83 -14.61 5.69 -8.80
C GLY A 83 -15.74 6.69 -8.52
N GLY A 84 -16.65 6.90 -9.49
CA GLY A 84 -17.78 7.82 -9.36
C GLY A 84 -17.44 9.31 -9.41
N GLN A 85 -16.17 9.69 -9.55
CA GLN A 85 -15.80 11.07 -9.85
C GLN A 85 -16.23 11.44 -11.27
N CYS A 86 -16.42 12.74 -11.51
CA CYS A 86 -16.69 13.18 -12.87
C CYS A 86 -15.40 13.17 -13.70
N ILE A 87 -15.52 12.88 -15.00
CA ILE A 87 -14.38 12.91 -15.93
C ILE A 87 -14.24 14.35 -16.47
N ASP A 88 -13.14 15.03 -16.12
CA ASP A 88 -12.71 16.31 -16.69
C ASP A 88 -11.90 16.03 -17.95
N PHE A 89 -12.55 16.20 -19.09
CA PHE A 89 -11.95 16.03 -20.39
C PHE A 89 -11.40 17.35 -20.96
N SER A 90 -11.42 18.46 -20.21
CA SER A 90 -10.96 19.74 -20.73
C SER A 90 -9.45 19.75 -20.98
N TYR A 91 -9.07 19.92 -22.24
CA TYR A 91 -7.69 20.05 -22.66
C TYR A 91 -6.99 21.25 -22.01
N LYS A 92 -7.72 22.35 -21.88
CA LYS A 92 -7.23 23.54 -21.17
C LYS A 92 -6.91 23.22 -19.71
N ASN A 93 -7.77 22.47 -19.02
CA ASN A 93 -7.53 22.10 -17.63
C ASN A 93 -6.35 21.13 -17.51
N LEU A 94 -6.23 20.17 -18.42
CA LEU A 94 -5.08 19.28 -18.55
C LEU A 94 -3.76 20.07 -18.67
N VAL A 95 -3.69 20.99 -19.64
CA VAL A 95 -2.51 21.83 -19.87
C VAL A 95 -2.21 22.68 -18.64
N ASN A 96 -3.21 23.32 -18.04
CA ASN A 96 -3.04 24.12 -16.82
C ASN A 96 -2.50 23.27 -15.66
N SER A 97 -3.01 22.06 -15.48
CA SER A 97 -2.61 21.14 -14.41
C SER A 97 -1.11 20.82 -14.52
N ILE A 98 -0.67 20.36 -15.69
CA ILE A 98 0.73 19.96 -15.93
C ILE A 98 1.65 21.18 -15.97
N SER A 99 1.15 22.36 -16.35
CA SER A 99 1.95 23.60 -16.43
C SER A 99 2.46 24.12 -15.08
N HIS A 100 1.95 23.64 -13.95
CA HIS A 100 2.47 24.01 -12.63
C HIS A 100 3.91 23.50 -12.44
N THR A 101 4.81 24.40 -12.05
CA THR A 101 6.23 24.11 -11.93
C THR A 101 6.66 23.76 -10.51
N SER A 102 5.89 24.15 -9.50
CA SER A 102 6.31 23.97 -8.11
C SER A 102 6.43 22.49 -7.76
N LYS A 103 7.50 22.12 -7.02
CA LYS A 103 7.72 20.75 -6.52
C LYS A 103 6.58 20.20 -5.67
N HIS A 104 5.77 21.08 -5.10
CA HIS A 104 4.60 20.74 -4.29
C HIS A 104 3.30 20.68 -5.09
N SER A 105 3.33 21.00 -6.39
CA SER A 105 2.16 20.88 -7.23
C SER A 105 1.80 19.41 -7.47
N PRO A 106 0.51 19.06 -7.62
CA PRO A 106 0.10 17.67 -7.84
C PRO A 106 0.77 17.02 -9.06
N ALA A 107 0.95 17.76 -10.15
CA ALA A 107 1.58 17.24 -11.36
C ALA A 107 3.08 16.93 -11.18
N VAL A 108 3.77 17.68 -10.32
CA VAL A 108 5.19 17.42 -10.01
C VAL A 108 5.33 16.33 -8.96
N SER A 109 4.55 16.37 -7.87
CA SER A 109 4.65 15.39 -6.79
C SER A 109 4.32 13.96 -7.26
N THR A 110 3.48 13.83 -8.29
CA THR A 110 3.11 12.54 -8.89
C THR A 110 4.04 12.08 -10.01
N GLY A 111 5.03 12.88 -10.40
CA GLY A 111 5.93 12.58 -11.52
C GLY A 111 5.34 12.84 -12.90
N LEU A 112 4.09 13.28 -12.98
CA LEU A 112 3.35 13.46 -14.23
C LEU A 112 4.00 14.51 -15.14
N ARG A 113 4.36 15.69 -14.60
CA ARG A 113 5.04 16.74 -15.38
C ARG A 113 6.40 16.27 -15.91
N GLN A 114 7.15 15.56 -15.09
CA GLN A 114 8.46 15.01 -15.40
C GLN A 114 8.37 13.99 -16.53
N TRP A 115 7.42 13.06 -16.42
CA TRP A 115 7.17 12.06 -17.43
C TRP A 115 6.73 12.67 -18.76
N THR A 116 5.76 13.60 -18.74
CA THR A 116 5.33 14.31 -19.96
C THR A 116 6.49 15.05 -20.61
N TYR A 117 7.40 15.63 -19.83
CA TYR A 117 8.57 16.27 -20.40
C TYR A 117 9.52 15.27 -21.06
N GLN A 118 9.82 14.13 -20.41
CA GLN A 118 10.69 13.10 -20.99
C GLN A 118 10.10 12.47 -22.26
N THR A 119 8.78 12.30 -22.34
CA THR A 119 8.14 11.85 -23.59
C THR A 119 8.28 12.90 -24.70
N CYS A 120 8.21 14.20 -24.37
CA CYS A 120 8.47 15.29 -25.31
C CYS A 120 9.94 15.41 -25.74
N THR A 121 10.89 15.12 -24.86
CA THR A 121 12.32 15.43 -25.09
C THR A 121 13.22 14.23 -25.32
N GLU A 122 12.74 12.99 -25.12
CA GLU A 122 13.56 11.79 -25.28
C GLU A 122 12.82 10.63 -25.96
N PHE A 123 11.58 10.32 -25.55
CA PHE A 123 11.04 8.98 -25.81
C PHE A 123 9.82 8.89 -26.74
N GLY A 124 8.97 9.91 -26.76
CA GLY A 124 7.63 9.77 -27.32
C GLY A 124 6.79 8.81 -26.49
N TYR A 125 6.51 7.62 -27.02
CA TYR A 125 5.59 6.62 -26.45
C TYR A 125 4.12 7.03 -26.45
N TYR A 126 3.71 7.88 -27.40
CA TYR A 126 2.32 8.30 -27.49
C TYR A 126 1.44 7.16 -27.94
N GLN A 127 0.54 6.74 -27.07
CA GLN A 127 -0.37 5.63 -27.29
C GLN A 127 -1.54 6.13 -28.14
N THR A 128 -1.56 5.78 -29.42
CA THR A 128 -2.51 6.33 -30.38
C THR A 128 -3.50 5.30 -30.89
N THR A 129 -4.63 5.79 -31.36
CA THR A 129 -5.65 4.98 -32.07
C THR A 129 -5.37 4.85 -33.57
N SER A 130 -4.10 4.97 -33.98
CA SER A 130 -3.68 4.91 -35.39
C SER A 130 -3.80 3.50 -35.99
N LEU A 131 -3.89 2.44 -35.17
CA LEU A 131 -4.17 1.09 -35.65
C LEU A 131 -5.61 0.96 -36.15
N LYS A 132 -5.78 0.41 -37.37
CA LYS A 132 -7.08 0.29 -38.03
C LYS A 132 -8.10 -0.54 -37.23
N ASP A 133 -7.66 -1.60 -36.57
CA ASP A 133 -8.53 -2.56 -35.90
C ASP A 133 -8.58 -2.38 -34.38
N ASN A 134 -8.31 -1.18 -33.85
CA ASN A 134 -8.46 -0.92 -32.41
C ASN A 134 -9.96 -0.72 -32.04
N PRO A 135 -10.39 -0.99 -30.79
CA PRO A 135 -11.78 -0.85 -30.38
C PRO A 135 -12.16 0.55 -29.90
N PHE A 136 -11.20 1.46 -29.75
CA PHE A 136 -11.35 2.76 -29.09
C PHE A 136 -11.66 3.92 -30.05
N GLY A 137 -11.91 3.65 -31.33
CA GLY A 137 -12.19 4.66 -32.35
C GLY A 137 -10.91 5.24 -32.96
N HIS A 138 -10.97 6.50 -33.42
CA HIS A 138 -9.84 7.18 -34.09
C HIS A 138 -9.52 8.59 -33.56
N ASN A 139 -9.88 8.87 -32.31
CA ASN A 139 -9.79 10.22 -31.71
C ASN A 139 -8.55 10.44 -30.83
N ILE A 140 -7.48 9.65 -30.98
CA ILE A 140 -6.22 9.87 -30.25
C ILE A 140 -5.06 9.93 -31.25
N PRO A 141 -4.88 11.05 -31.99
CA PRO A 141 -3.77 11.22 -32.92
C PRO A 141 -2.48 11.65 -32.23
N VAL A 142 -1.32 11.43 -32.86
CA VAL A 142 -0.01 11.95 -32.41
C VAL A 142 -0.02 13.47 -32.17
N GLU A 143 -0.83 14.20 -32.95
CA GLU A 143 -0.98 15.64 -32.80
C GLU A 143 -1.45 16.05 -31.41
N PHE A 144 -2.33 15.26 -30.78
CA PHE A 144 -2.81 15.54 -29.42
C PHE A 144 -1.66 15.68 -28.43
N PHE A 145 -0.71 14.74 -28.45
CA PHE A 145 0.43 14.73 -27.54
C PHE A 145 1.50 15.75 -27.91
N THR A 146 1.79 15.91 -29.20
CA THR A 146 2.78 16.92 -29.64
C THR A 146 2.29 18.36 -29.41
N LYS A 147 0.97 18.58 -29.40
CA LYS A 147 0.35 19.83 -28.94
C LYS A 147 0.55 20.05 -27.44
N GLN A 148 0.39 19.02 -26.61
CA GLN A 148 0.71 19.12 -25.17
C GLN A 148 2.17 19.54 -24.95
N CYS A 149 3.11 18.93 -25.68
CA CYS A 149 4.52 19.32 -25.64
C CYS A 149 4.75 20.80 -25.99
N ALA A 150 4.06 21.29 -27.02
CA ALA A 150 4.16 22.67 -27.45
C ALA A 150 3.55 23.64 -26.43
N ASP A 151 2.35 23.34 -25.92
CA ASP A 151 1.60 24.23 -25.05
C ASP A 151 2.18 24.28 -23.62
N ILE A 152 2.73 23.17 -23.10
CA ILE A 152 3.24 23.07 -21.73
C ILE A 152 4.74 23.43 -21.65
N PHE A 153 5.53 23.00 -22.63
CA PHE A 153 6.99 23.08 -22.58
C PHE A 153 7.62 23.88 -23.73
N GLY A 154 6.83 24.33 -24.71
CA GLY A 154 7.36 25.00 -25.91
C GLY A 154 8.12 24.07 -26.86
N VAL A 155 7.93 22.75 -26.76
CA VAL A 155 8.63 21.74 -27.58
C VAL A 155 7.79 21.42 -28.82
N SER A 156 8.30 21.75 -30.01
CA SER A 156 7.57 21.50 -31.26
C SER A 156 7.54 20.02 -31.65
N ALA A 157 6.56 19.61 -32.45
CA ALA A 157 6.47 18.25 -32.99
C ALA A 157 7.75 17.81 -33.73
N GLN A 158 8.43 18.72 -34.44
CA GLN A 158 9.71 18.43 -35.09
C GLN A 158 10.84 18.22 -34.07
N ALA A 159 10.82 18.95 -32.95
CA ALA A 159 11.79 18.76 -31.88
C ALA A 159 11.59 17.40 -31.19
N VAL A 160 10.35 16.99 -30.95
CA VAL A 160 10.01 15.65 -30.43
C VAL A 160 10.56 14.55 -31.35
N GLN A 161 10.31 14.64 -32.65
CA GLN A 161 10.81 13.68 -33.65
C GLN A 161 12.34 13.58 -33.67
N LYS A 162 13.00 14.74 -33.57
CA LYS A 162 14.47 14.82 -33.54
C LYS A 162 15.02 14.18 -32.26
N ALA A 163 14.44 14.48 -31.10
CA ALA A 163 14.80 13.90 -29.83
C ALA A 163 14.74 12.36 -29.86
N ILE A 164 13.63 11.80 -30.33
CA ILE A 164 13.41 10.35 -30.41
C ILE A 164 14.43 9.68 -31.34
N SER A 165 14.73 10.32 -32.48
CA SER A 165 15.78 9.85 -33.40
C SER A 165 17.16 9.87 -32.74
N GLN A 166 17.46 10.88 -31.92
CA GLN A 166 18.71 10.99 -31.17
C GLN A 166 18.81 9.93 -30.08
N THR A 167 17.75 9.72 -29.29
CA THR A 167 17.68 8.67 -28.26
C THR A 167 17.94 7.29 -28.85
N ASN A 168 17.26 6.94 -29.94
CA ASN A 168 17.46 5.65 -30.62
C ASN A 168 18.85 5.51 -31.22
N ALA A 169 19.41 6.58 -31.80
CA ALA A 169 20.78 6.55 -32.30
C ALA A 169 21.81 6.41 -31.16
N TYR A 170 21.53 6.99 -30.00
CA TYR A 170 22.42 6.94 -28.85
C TYR A 170 22.40 5.58 -28.15
N TYR A 171 21.23 4.98 -27.95
CA TYR A 171 21.06 3.71 -27.22
C TYR A 171 20.88 2.47 -28.12
N GLY A 172 20.88 2.63 -29.44
CA GLY A 172 20.80 1.50 -30.39
C GLY A 172 19.42 0.87 -30.56
N ALA A 173 18.36 1.43 -29.94
CA ALA A 173 16.98 0.97 -30.05
C ALA A 173 16.83 -0.55 -29.76
N ARG A 174 16.29 -1.34 -30.71
CA ARG A 174 16.17 -2.82 -30.59
C ARG A 174 17.45 -3.59 -30.90
N LYS A 175 18.53 -2.92 -31.27
CA LYS A 175 19.84 -3.55 -31.56
C LYS A 175 20.96 -2.92 -30.71
N PRO A 176 20.79 -2.81 -29.38
CA PRO A 176 21.83 -2.24 -28.53
C PRO A 176 23.05 -3.16 -28.48
N HIS A 177 24.24 -2.59 -28.29
CA HIS A 177 25.49 -3.33 -28.21
C HIS A 177 25.74 -3.86 -26.78
N VAL A 178 24.80 -4.64 -26.25
CA VAL A 178 24.82 -5.14 -24.87
C VAL A 178 25.30 -6.59 -24.75
N THR A 179 25.86 -6.93 -23.58
CA THR A 179 26.23 -8.29 -23.17
C THR A 179 25.86 -8.52 -21.72
N ASN A 180 25.60 -9.77 -21.33
CA ASN A 180 25.16 -10.16 -19.98
C ASN A 180 23.87 -9.45 -19.53
N VAL A 181 22.87 -9.39 -20.41
CA VAL A 181 21.56 -8.78 -20.13
C VAL A 181 20.45 -9.82 -20.25
N VAL A 182 19.54 -9.84 -19.28
CA VAL A 182 18.28 -10.59 -19.36
C VAL A 182 17.14 -9.60 -19.56
N LEU A 183 16.29 -9.85 -20.55
CA LEU A 183 15.23 -8.96 -21.04
C LEU A 183 13.87 -9.68 -20.95
N PRO A 184 13.32 -9.85 -19.73
CA PRO A 184 12.01 -10.45 -19.57
C PRO A 184 10.89 -9.49 -19.96
N ASN A 185 9.87 -10.01 -20.64
CA ASN A 185 8.69 -9.27 -21.08
C ASN A 185 7.45 -10.13 -20.88
N GLY A 186 6.34 -9.53 -20.43
CA GLY A 186 5.05 -10.21 -20.30
C GLY A 186 4.28 -10.24 -21.63
N SER A 187 3.56 -11.34 -21.93
CA SER A 187 2.73 -11.40 -23.14
C SER A 187 1.42 -10.61 -23.06
N LEU A 188 0.99 -10.21 -21.85
CA LEU A 188 -0.15 -9.30 -21.65
C LEU A 188 0.28 -7.84 -21.56
N ASP A 189 1.58 -7.57 -21.36
CA ASP A 189 2.13 -6.24 -21.20
C ASP A 189 2.24 -5.52 -22.56
N PRO A 190 1.49 -4.43 -22.81
CA PRO A 190 1.59 -3.70 -24.06
C PRO A 190 2.99 -3.14 -24.36
N TRP A 191 3.78 -2.83 -23.33
CA TRP A 191 5.13 -2.26 -23.47
C TRP A 191 6.14 -3.23 -24.09
N HIS A 192 5.89 -4.54 -24.03
CA HIS A 192 6.74 -5.54 -24.67
C HIS A 192 6.95 -5.30 -26.17
N SER A 193 6.03 -4.57 -26.81
CA SER A 193 6.09 -4.20 -28.23
C SER A 193 7.31 -3.34 -28.57
N LEU A 194 7.85 -2.59 -27.60
CA LEU A 194 9.06 -1.77 -27.74
C LEU A 194 10.29 -2.40 -27.08
N GLY A 195 10.13 -3.60 -26.50
CA GLY A 195 11.21 -4.38 -25.93
C GLY A 195 11.97 -5.22 -26.96
N ILE A 196 13.01 -5.91 -26.47
CA ILE A 196 13.76 -6.91 -27.23
C ILE A 196 13.16 -8.29 -26.94
N LEU A 197 12.54 -8.90 -27.95
CA LEU A 197 11.80 -10.16 -27.80
C LEU A 197 12.55 -11.40 -28.28
N LYS A 198 13.79 -11.24 -28.75
CA LYS A 198 14.65 -12.33 -29.22
C LYS A 198 16.09 -12.08 -28.76
N ASP A 199 16.82 -13.15 -28.49
CA ASP A 199 18.23 -13.11 -28.16
C ASP A 199 19.02 -12.33 -29.23
N ILE A 200 19.76 -11.30 -28.82
CA ILE A 200 20.61 -10.50 -29.72
C ILE A 200 21.97 -11.17 -29.92
N ASN A 201 22.48 -11.84 -28.89
CA ASN A 201 23.75 -12.56 -28.90
C ASN A 201 23.77 -13.65 -27.81
N ASN A 202 24.83 -14.47 -27.76
CA ASN A 202 24.94 -15.59 -26.82
C ASN A 202 24.90 -15.20 -25.33
N SER A 203 25.18 -13.93 -25.01
CA SER A 203 25.20 -13.40 -23.64
C SER A 203 23.99 -12.54 -23.28
N THR A 204 23.04 -12.37 -24.20
CA THR A 204 21.84 -11.55 -24.01
C THR A 204 20.61 -12.40 -24.24
N LYS A 205 19.78 -12.56 -23.21
CA LYS A 205 18.61 -13.44 -23.23
C LYS A 205 17.32 -12.65 -23.21
N ALA A 206 16.51 -12.80 -24.25
CA ALA A 206 15.15 -12.29 -24.26
C ALA A 206 14.20 -13.39 -23.76
N VAL A 207 13.32 -13.04 -22.82
CA VAL A 207 12.38 -13.99 -22.22
C VAL A 207 10.97 -13.45 -22.40
N MET A 208 10.11 -14.21 -23.07
CA MET A 208 8.67 -13.91 -23.13
C MET A 208 7.95 -14.76 -22.07
N ILE A 209 7.24 -14.11 -21.17
CA ILE A 209 6.50 -14.73 -20.07
C ILE A 209 5.03 -14.78 -20.48
N ASP A 210 4.56 -15.98 -20.82
CA ASP A 210 3.17 -16.16 -21.22
C ASP A 210 2.20 -15.87 -20.06
N GLY A 211 1.19 -15.04 -20.31
CA GLY A 211 0.27 -14.52 -19.31
C GLY A 211 0.89 -13.48 -18.35
N GLY A 212 2.17 -13.13 -18.53
CA GLY A 212 2.84 -12.12 -17.71
C GLY A 212 2.28 -10.73 -17.98
N SER A 213 1.96 -9.99 -16.92
CA SER A 213 1.63 -8.56 -16.95
C SER A 213 2.88 -7.71 -16.74
N HIS A 214 2.74 -6.39 -16.92
CA HIS A 214 3.84 -5.44 -16.87
C HIS A 214 4.65 -5.54 -15.58
N CYS A 215 5.98 -5.69 -15.71
CA CYS A 215 6.96 -5.83 -14.63
C CYS A 215 6.73 -6.95 -13.59
N ARG A 216 5.74 -7.83 -13.80
CA ARG A 216 5.27 -8.79 -12.79
C ARG A 216 6.35 -9.77 -12.32
N ASP A 217 7.35 -10.02 -13.15
CA ASP A 217 8.47 -10.93 -12.90
C ASP A 217 9.50 -10.38 -11.91
N ILE A 218 9.59 -9.05 -11.78
CA ILE A 218 10.50 -8.39 -10.85
C ILE A 218 9.80 -7.63 -9.74
N GLU A 219 8.49 -7.38 -9.89
CA GLU A 219 7.66 -6.72 -8.88
C GLU A 219 7.94 -7.30 -7.49
N PRO A 220 7.92 -6.45 -6.44
CA PRO A 220 7.91 -6.94 -5.07
C PRO A 220 6.76 -7.92 -4.96
N ASN A 221 7.10 -9.18 -4.65
CA ASN A 221 6.14 -10.24 -4.48
C ASN A 221 5.13 -9.74 -3.44
N PRO A 222 3.82 -9.66 -3.75
CA PRO A 222 2.83 -9.35 -2.72
C PRO A 222 2.85 -10.39 -1.58
N GLY A 223 3.53 -11.52 -1.76
CA GLY A 223 3.82 -12.49 -0.72
C GLY A 223 5.19 -12.28 -0.10
N PHE A 224 5.28 -11.45 0.94
CA PHE A 224 5.72 -11.89 2.28
C PHE A 224 5.55 -10.82 3.39
N ASN A 225 4.49 -9.99 3.32
CA ASN A 225 3.61 -9.70 4.48
C ASN A 225 2.26 -9.11 3.97
N LEU A 226 1.62 -9.80 3.02
CA LEU A 226 0.31 -10.30 3.42
C LEU A 226 0.64 -11.46 4.34
N PHE A 227 0.24 -11.38 5.60
CA PHE A 227 0.17 -12.56 6.45
C PHE A 227 -0.23 -13.75 5.59
N MET A 228 0.64 -14.77 5.51
CA MET A 228 0.33 -16.20 5.44
C MET A 228 1.53 -17.01 4.93
N GLY A 229 2.58 -17.05 5.76
CA GLY A 229 3.43 -18.24 5.96
C GLY A 229 3.22 -18.89 7.34
N ARG A 230 2.28 -18.36 8.13
CA ARG A 230 1.60 -18.96 9.28
C ARG A 230 0.17 -18.44 9.22
N PRO A 231 -0.85 -19.25 9.55
CA PRO A 231 -2.23 -18.83 9.39
C PRO A 231 -2.44 -17.47 10.08
N THR A 232 -3.05 -16.53 9.35
CA THR A 232 -3.79 -15.47 10.02
C THR A 232 -5.04 -16.09 10.53
N ASP A 233 -4.92 -16.55 11.75
CA ASP A 233 -6.04 -16.67 12.63
C ASP A 233 -6.64 -15.26 12.73
N GLY A 234 -7.84 -15.06 12.19
CA GLY A 234 -8.61 -13.81 12.17
C GLY A 234 -8.78 -13.11 13.54
N PHE A 235 -7.70 -12.56 14.06
CA PHE A 235 -7.64 -11.89 15.36
C PHE A 235 -8.10 -10.43 15.30
N GLY A 236 -8.68 -9.98 14.19
CA GLY A 236 -9.06 -8.58 14.05
C GLY A 236 -7.91 -7.61 14.29
N PHE A 237 -6.70 -8.00 13.88
CA PHE A 237 -5.56 -7.08 13.89
C PHE A 237 -5.86 -5.91 12.97
N VAL A 238 -6.08 -4.76 13.58
CA VAL A 238 -5.81 -3.49 12.95
C VAL A 238 -4.51 -3.03 13.59
N ARG A 239 -3.39 -3.30 12.91
CA ARG A 239 -2.11 -2.73 13.37
C ARG A 239 -2.27 -1.21 13.38
N PRO A 240 -1.61 -0.48 14.31
CA PRO A 240 -1.48 0.95 14.13
C PRO A 240 -0.88 1.21 12.74
N PRO A 241 -1.35 2.26 12.05
CA PRO A 241 -0.99 2.48 10.67
C PRO A 241 0.51 2.69 10.50
N VAL A 242 1.01 2.19 9.38
CA VAL A 242 2.39 2.45 8.95
C VAL A 242 2.43 3.89 8.52
N VAL A 243 3.18 4.72 9.24
CA VAL A 243 3.53 6.02 8.69
C VAL A 243 4.43 5.76 7.48
N SER A 244 3.90 5.97 6.27
CA SER A 244 4.64 5.86 5.02
C SER A 244 5.79 6.86 5.03
N LYS A 245 7.03 6.38 4.89
CA LYS A 245 8.23 7.21 4.80
C LYS A 245 8.15 8.10 3.57
N GLU A 246 8.06 9.40 3.76
CA GLU A 246 8.58 10.39 2.82
C GLU A 246 9.93 10.86 3.37
N ASP A 247 11.02 10.24 2.91
CA ASP A 247 12.36 10.60 3.34
C ASP A 247 12.75 11.98 2.81
N LYS A 248 13.11 12.95 3.67
CA LYS A 248 14.40 13.66 3.59
C LYS A 248 14.64 14.57 4.80
N LEU A 249 15.88 14.51 5.29
CA LEU A 249 16.53 15.36 6.30
C LEU A 249 16.08 15.16 7.77
N ALA A 250 16.55 14.09 8.40
CA ALA A 250 16.84 14.09 9.84
C ALA A 250 17.93 13.03 10.11
N ASN A 251 18.78 13.24 11.12
CA ASN A 251 19.84 12.31 11.52
C ASN A 251 19.31 10.86 11.61
N GLU A 252 20.07 9.85 11.18
CA GLU A 252 19.70 8.43 11.37
C GLU A 252 19.32 8.20 12.84
N VAL A 253 18.02 8.05 13.09
CA VAL A 253 17.52 7.72 14.42
C VAL A 253 17.91 6.28 14.72
N LYS A 254 18.90 6.11 15.61
CA LYS A 254 19.47 4.80 15.94
C LYS A 254 18.60 4.06 16.94
N GLU A 255 18.62 2.73 16.84
CA GLU A 255 18.13 1.86 17.89
C GLU A 255 18.89 2.11 19.19
N GLN A 256 18.15 2.41 20.26
CA GLN A 256 18.71 2.54 21.59
C GLN A 256 18.01 1.57 22.53
N PHE A 257 18.74 1.11 23.56
CA PHE A 257 18.19 0.17 24.53
C PHE A 257 18.29 0.73 25.94
N TYR A 258 17.22 0.56 26.69
CA TYR A 258 17.15 0.83 28.12
C TYR A 258 17.13 -0.51 28.88
N ASP A 259 17.88 -0.58 29.99
CA ASP A 259 17.82 -1.71 30.91
C ASP A 259 16.58 -1.59 31.80
N GLN A 260 15.52 -2.26 31.39
CA GLN A 260 14.21 -2.23 32.04
C GLN A 260 14.08 -3.37 33.05
N LYS A 261 13.37 -3.15 34.16
CA LYS A 261 13.08 -4.18 35.15
C LYS A 261 12.05 -5.18 34.61
N LEU A 262 12.29 -6.48 34.83
CA LEU A 262 11.36 -7.54 34.40
C LEU A 262 10.01 -7.43 35.14
N ASP A 263 10.05 -7.34 36.47
CA ASP A 263 8.88 -7.36 37.34
C ASP A 263 8.87 -6.13 38.25
N HIS A 264 8.00 -5.17 37.94
CA HIS A 264 7.88 -3.94 38.72
C HIS A 264 7.17 -4.11 40.05
N PHE A 265 6.35 -5.14 40.20
CA PHE A 265 5.52 -5.36 41.38
C PHE A 265 6.15 -6.33 42.37
N ASN A 266 7.34 -6.87 42.04
CA ASN A 266 8.18 -7.63 42.95
C ASN A 266 9.50 -6.90 43.24
N GLU A 267 9.59 -6.23 44.40
CA GLU A 267 10.80 -5.50 44.81
C GLU A 267 12.04 -6.37 44.97
N ARG A 268 11.88 -7.69 45.18
CA ARG A 268 13.01 -8.63 45.32
C ARG A 268 13.55 -9.12 43.99
N ASP A 269 12.82 -8.90 42.90
CA ASP A 269 13.26 -9.30 41.57
C ASP A 269 14.17 -8.21 40.97
N ASN A 270 15.44 -8.55 40.77
CA ASN A 270 16.43 -7.64 40.20
C ASN A 270 16.74 -7.96 38.73
N ARG A 271 15.99 -8.87 38.11
CA ARG A 271 16.21 -9.22 36.70
C ARG A 271 15.80 -8.06 35.80
N THR A 272 16.57 -7.84 34.75
CA THR A 272 16.33 -6.80 33.75
C THR A 272 16.30 -7.39 32.34
N PHE A 273 15.77 -6.61 31.41
CA PHE A 273 15.81 -6.88 29.98
C PHE A 273 16.07 -5.60 29.19
N LYS A 274 16.46 -5.75 27.91
CA LYS A 274 16.68 -4.61 27.02
C LYS A 274 15.34 -4.21 26.38
N GLN A 275 14.88 -3.00 26.68
CA GLN A 275 13.72 -2.39 26.03
C GLN A 275 14.20 -1.40 24.96
N LEU A 276 13.76 -1.61 23.72
CA LEU A 276 14.11 -0.79 22.57
C LEU A 276 13.37 0.55 22.62
N TYR A 277 14.05 1.62 22.24
CA TYR A 277 13.44 2.93 21.97
C TYR A 277 14.15 3.63 20.82
N PHE A 278 13.42 4.54 20.18
CA PHE A 278 13.92 5.48 19.19
C PHE A 278 13.82 6.90 19.74
N MET A 279 14.70 7.79 19.29
CA MET A 279 14.72 9.17 19.73
C MET A 279 15.25 10.07 18.62
N ASP A 280 14.54 11.15 18.34
CA ASP A 280 14.97 12.25 17.48
C ASP A 280 15.02 13.55 18.29
N ASP A 281 16.23 14.04 18.48
CA ASP A 281 16.54 15.28 19.19
C ASP A 281 16.83 16.46 18.24
N SER A 282 16.69 16.27 16.92
CA SER A 282 17.01 17.29 15.91
C SER A 282 16.22 18.59 16.06
N ASN A 283 15.02 18.51 16.64
CA ASN A 283 14.11 19.63 16.87
C ASN A 283 14.05 20.07 18.34
N HIS A 284 14.87 19.51 19.23
CA HIS A 284 14.74 19.77 20.67
C HIS A 284 15.33 21.12 21.06
N GLU A 285 14.46 22.05 21.48
CA GLU A 285 14.85 23.34 22.03
C GLU A 285 15.22 23.22 23.52
N THR A 286 16.01 24.18 24.04
CA THR A 286 16.28 24.25 25.48
C THR A 286 14.96 24.49 26.24
N ASP A 287 14.66 23.65 27.23
CA ASP A 287 13.37 23.61 27.96
C ASP A 287 12.15 23.18 27.12
N GLY A 288 12.37 22.62 25.93
CA GLY A 288 11.31 22.07 25.07
C GLY A 288 10.55 20.89 25.72
N PRO A 289 9.31 20.62 25.27
CA PRO A 289 8.56 19.46 25.76
C PRO A 289 9.16 18.15 25.24
N VAL A 290 8.75 17.03 25.83
CA VAL A 290 9.07 15.68 25.34
C VAL A 290 7.80 15.04 24.81
N PHE A 291 7.81 14.61 23.57
CA PHE A 291 6.71 13.85 22.96
C PHE A 291 7.09 12.38 22.92
N LEU A 292 6.32 11.56 23.64
CA LEU A 292 6.56 10.14 23.77
C LEU A 292 5.46 9.34 23.08
N MET A 293 5.81 8.62 22.02
CA MET A 293 4.98 7.58 21.44
C MET A 293 5.13 6.30 22.27
N ILE A 294 4.05 5.87 22.91
CA ILE A 294 3.97 4.52 23.47
C ILE A 294 3.66 3.60 22.31
N GLU A 295 4.51 2.62 22.02
CA GLU A 295 4.22 1.64 20.97
C GLU A 295 3.41 0.48 21.54
N GLY A 296 2.57 -0.14 20.69
CA GLY A 296 1.59 -1.14 21.08
C GLY A 296 2.03 -2.57 20.79
N GLU A 297 1.10 -3.33 20.23
CA GLU A 297 1.14 -4.76 19.94
C GLU A 297 1.99 -5.11 18.70
N GLY A 298 3.16 -4.51 18.57
CA GLY A 298 4.04 -4.68 17.41
C GLY A 298 5.48 -4.24 17.67
N ALA A 299 6.35 -4.57 16.71
CA ALA A 299 7.73 -4.09 16.74
C ALA A 299 7.77 -2.57 16.55
N ALA A 300 8.66 -1.92 17.30
CA ALA A 300 8.78 -0.48 17.27
C ALA A 300 9.31 0.04 15.93
N GLN A 301 8.88 1.24 15.55
CA GLN A 301 9.27 1.87 14.30
C GLN A 301 9.80 3.28 14.52
N SER A 302 10.99 3.56 13.97
CA SER A 302 11.57 4.92 14.02
C SER A 302 10.72 5.96 13.28
N SER A 303 9.83 5.54 12.37
CA SER A 303 8.92 6.45 11.66
C SER A 303 7.99 7.22 12.59
N TRP A 304 7.71 6.72 13.79
CA TRP A 304 6.94 7.46 14.78
C TRP A 304 7.62 8.73 15.24
N VAL A 305 8.95 8.76 15.34
CA VAL A 305 9.68 9.96 15.77
C VAL A 305 10.13 10.85 14.61
N THR A 306 10.07 10.36 13.37
CA THR A 306 10.52 11.13 12.20
C THR A 306 9.41 11.61 11.26
N PHE A 307 8.31 10.85 11.10
CA PHE A 307 7.31 11.12 10.06
C PHE A 307 5.87 11.25 10.56
N SER A 308 5.58 10.78 11.77
CA SER A 308 4.21 10.79 12.28
C SER A 308 3.67 12.19 12.53
N PHE A 309 2.35 12.30 12.78
CA PHE A 309 1.79 13.53 13.33
C PHE A 309 2.53 14.02 14.59
N MET A 310 2.95 13.09 15.47
CA MET A 310 3.75 13.45 16.65
C MET A 310 5.09 14.07 16.26
N ALA A 311 5.78 13.53 15.26
CA ALA A 311 7.05 14.07 14.77
C ALA A 311 6.87 15.48 14.19
N GLN A 312 5.80 15.71 13.41
CA GLN A 312 5.46 17.03 12.89
C GLN A 312 5.13 18.03 14.00
N MET A 313 4.43 17.57 15.05
CA MET A 313 4.20 18.39 16.23
C MET A 313 5.50 18.65 16.99
N ALA A 314 6.41 17.68 17.07
CA ALA A 314 7.69 17.85 17.73
C ALA A 314 8.51 18.94 17.04
N GLN A 315 8.58 18.93 15.71
CA GLN A 315 9.18 20.00 14.91
C GLN A 315 8.53 21.36 15.19
N LYS A 316 7.20 21.42 15.25
CA LYS A 316 6.46 22.67 15.47
C LYS A 316 6.68 23.28 16.86
N TYR A 317 6.85 22.44 17.89
CA TYR A 317 6.89 22.89 19.29
C TYR A 317 8.28 22.79 19.92
N GLY A 318 9.32 22.53 19.12
CA GLY A 318 10.68 22.39 19.63
C GLY A 318 10.85 21.18 20.56
N ALA A 319 10.08 20.11 20.35
CA ALA A 319 10.00 18.97 21.26
C ALA A 319 11.06 17.89 20.97
N LEU A 320 11.51 17.20 22.01
CA LEU A 320 12.22 15.92 21.88
C LEU A 320 11.22 14.82 21.51
N ALA A 321 11.40 14.16 20.37
CA ALA A 321 10.54 13.05 19.96
C ALA A 321 11.15 11.71 20.38
N VAL A 322 10.36 10.86 21.05
CA VAL A 322 10.79 9.56 21.58
C VAL A 322 9.71 8.52 21.29
N SER A 323 10.08 7.30 20.92
CA SER A 323 9.16 6.16 20.90
C SER A 323 9.72 5.00 21.71
N LEU A 324 8.86 4.34 22.50
CA LEU A 324 9.25 3.22 23.38
C LEU A 324 8.55 1.94 22.95
N GLU A 325 9.31 0.88 22.67
CA GLU A 325 8.78 -0.43 22.30
C GLU A 325 8.13 -1.11 23.50
N HIS A 326 6.96 -1.71 23.28
CA HIS A 326 6.25 -2.46 24.30
C HIS A 326 7.00 -3.73 24.70
N ARG A 327 7.01 -4.08 26.00
CA ARG A 327 7.54 -5.37 26.46
C ARG A 327 6.87 -6.54 25.72
N TYR A 328 7.63 -7.59 25.42
CA TYR A 328 7.23 -8.79 24.65
C TYR A 328 6.93 -8.59 23.15
N TYR A 329 7.13 -7.38 22.62
CA TYR A 329 7.02 -7.12 21.19
C TYR A 329 8.37 -6.71 20.60
N GLY A 330 8.53 -6.94 19.29
CA GLY A 330 9.74 -6.63 18.53
C GLY A 330 11.02 -7.20 19.17
N LYS A 331 11.95 -6.31 19.52
CA LYS A 331 13.24 -6.67 20.12
C LYS A 331 13.21 -6.65 21.66
N SER A 332 12.11 -6.21 22.26
CA SER A 332 11.93 -6.01 23.71
C SER A 332 11.36 -7.25 24.41
N ILE A 333 11.99 -8.42 24.20
CA ILE A 333 11.52 -9.70 24.74
C ILE A 333 12.26 -10.01 26.06
N PRO A 334 11.57 -10.04 27.22
CA PRO A 334 12.23 -10.13 28.52
C PRO A 334 12.50 -11.55 29.01
N THR A 335 11.96 -12.58 28.33
CA THR A 335 12.07 -13.99 28.71
C THR A 335 12.63 -14.85 27.57
N PRO A 336 13.20 -16.03 27.85
CA PRO A 336 13.77 -16.91 26.81
C PRO A 336 12.77 -17.46 25.81
N ASP A 337 11.49 -17.52 26.18
CA ASP A 337 10.39 -17.98 25.35
C ASP A 337 9.06 -17.29 25.74
N LEU A 338 8.01 -17.58 24.99
CA LEU A 338 6.64 -17.11 25.14
C LEU A 338 5.73 -18.18 25.78
N SER A 339 6.26 -19.07 26.62
CA SER A 339 5.45 -20.00 27.40
C SER A 339 4.48 -19.24 28.33
N THR A 340 3.35 -19.86 28.69
CA THR A 340 2.35 -19.22 29.57
C THR A 340 2.96 -18.77 30.89
N GLN A 341 3.92 -19.52 31.46
CA GLN A 341 4.62 -19.11 32.69
C GLN A 341 5.49 -17.86 32.51
N ASN A 342 6.03 -17.66 31.30
CA ASN A 342 6.85 -16.51 30.96
C ASN A 342 5.99 -15.31 30.54
N LEU A 343 4.82 -15.51 29.93
CA LEU A 343 3.91 -14.42 29.54
C LEU A 343 3.25 -13.71 30.72
N LYS A 344 3.36 -14.21 31.96
CA LYS A 344 2.77 -13.56 33.14
C LYS A 344 3.28 -12.13 33.41
N TYR A 345 4.42 -11.72 32.84
CA TYR A 345 4.92 -10.35 32.94
C TYR A 345 4.45 -9.46 31.79
N LEU A 346 3.60 -9.97 30.88
CA LEU A 346 2.93 -9.21 29.83
C LEU A 346 1.56 -8.74 30.33
N SER A 347 1.50 -7.47 30.76
CA SER A 347 0.25 -6.79 31.08
C SER A 347 0.34 -5.29 30.79
N SER A 348 -0.81 -4.63 30.64
CA SER A 348 -0.90 -3.18 30.50
C SER A 348 -0.27 -2.46 31.70
N GLU A 349 -0.52 -2.92 32.92
CA GLU A 349 0.02 -2.33 34.15
C GLU A 349 1.56 -2.34 34.16
N MET A 350 2.14 -3.46 33.73
CA MET A 350 3.58 -3.63 33.58
C MET A 350 4.16 -2.70 32.50
N ALA A 351 3.50 -2.59 31.35
CA ALA A 351 3.92 -1.72 30.25
C ALA A 351 3.81 -0.22 30.60
N LEU A 352 2.77 0.18 31.32
CA LEU A 352 2.65 1.55 31.83
C LEU A 352 3.76 1.87 32.84
N LYS A 353 4.13 0.89 33.68
CA LYS A 353 5.25 1.04 34.62
C LYS A 353 6.61 1.06 33.92
N ASP A 354 6.77 0.31 32.83
CA ASP A 354 7.95 0.45 31.97
C ASP A 354 8.11 1.87 31.44
N THR A 355 7.00 2.41 30.93
CA THR A 355 6.93 3.75 30.36
C THR A 355 7.29 4.81 31.39
N GLU A 356 6.82 4.64 32.64
CA GLU A 356 7.16 5.54 33.76
C GLU A 356 8.66 5.48 34.09
N GLN A 357 9.22 4.28 34.28
CA GLN A 357 10.65 4.11 34.59
C GLN A 357 11.54 4.61 33.47
N PHE A 358 11.15 4.37 32.21
CA PHE A 358 11.86 4.88 31.04
C PHE A 358 11.83 6.42 30.99
N ALA A 359 10.67 7.05 31.22
CA ALA A 359 10.55 8.50 31.25
C ALA A 359 11.43 9.12 32.34
N LEU A 360 11.47 8.52 33.54
CA LEU A 360 12.34 8.96 34.63
C LEU A 360 13.83 8.78 34.30
N TYR A 361 14.18 7.65 33.70
CA TYR A 361 15.54 7.39 33.23
C TYR A 361 15.99 8.43 32.20
N LEU A 362 15.16 8.68 31.18
CA LEU A 362 15.50 9.61 30.10
C LEU A 362 15.56 11.05 30.61
N THR A 363 14.64 11.41 31.53
CA THR A 363 14.67 12.70 32.23
C THR A 363 16.01 12.92 32.90
N LYS A 364 16.50 11.95 33.69
CA LYS A 364 17.80 12.06 34.35
C LYS A 364 18.98 12.00 33.37
N LYS A 365 18.90 11.16 32.35
CA LYS A 365 19.97 10.98 31.35
C LYS A 365 20.20 12.24 30.54
N LEU A 366 19.15 12.99 30.23
CA LEU A 366 19.18 14.16 29.35
C LEU A 366 18.91 15.48 30.09
N SER A 367 18.82 15.45 31.44
CA SER A 367 18.54 16.63 32.28
C SER A 367 17.25 17.37 31.88
N LEU A 368 16.14 16.63 31.78
CA LEU A 368 14.83 17.11 31.32
C LEU A 368 13.88 17.46 32.49
N GLU A 369 14.40 17.77 33.69
CA GLU A 369 13.57 17.98 34.89
C GLU A 369 12.56 19.14 34.75
N GLY A 370 12.81 20.10 33.85
CA GLY A 370 11.89 21.19 33.52
C GLY A 370 10.95 20.91 32.34
N SER A 371 11.17 19.84 31.57
CA SER A 371 10.44 19.56 30.33
C SER A 371 9.07 18.94 30.61
N LYS A 372 8.07 19.36 29.84
CA LYS A 372 6.71 18.80 29.90
C LYS A 372 6.58 17.61 28.98
N TRP A 373 6.12 16.47 29.50
CA TRP A 373 5.91 15.27 28.69
C TRP A 373 4.48 15.19 28.14
N VAL A 374 4.31 14.90 26.86
CA VAL A 374 3.01 14.59 26.24
C VAL A 374 3.11 13.21 25.61
N VAL A 375 2.15 12.33 25.91
CA VAL A 375 2.17 10.95 25.41
C VAL A 375 1.19 10.74 24.26
N PHE A 376 1.60 9.93 23.29
CA PHE A 376 0.84 9.60 22.09
C PHE A 376 0.72 8.08 21.98
N GLY A 377 -0.38 7.62 21.37
CA GLY A 377 -0.56 6.23 21.00
C GLY A 377 -1.79 6.05 20.12
N GLY A 378 -1.77 4.99 19.29
CA GLY A 378 -2.90 4.56 18.47
C GLY A 378 -3.40 3.17 18.88
N SER A 379 -4.68 2.87 18.72
CA SER A 379 -5.27 1.56 19.05
C SER A 379 -5.07 1.23 20.54
N TYR A 380 -4.65 0.01 20.88
CA TYR A 380 -4.26 -0.38 22.24
C TYR A 380 -3.20 0.56 22.84
N ALA A 381 -2.22 1.03 22.05
CA ALA A 381 -1.27 2.04 22.53
C ALA A 381 -1.94 3.39 22.83
N GLY A 382 -3.03 3.74 22.14
CA GLY A 382 -3.86 4.89 22.48
C GLY A 382 -4.54 4.71 23.83
N ALA A 383 -5.00 3.51 24.14
CA ALA A 383 -5.51 3.18 25.48
C ALA A 383 -4.39 3.30 26.53
N LEU A 384 -3.18 2.79 26.25
CA LEU A 384 -2.02 2.99 27.10
C LEU A 384 -1.69 4.48 27.29
N ALA A 385 -1.76 5.33 26.26
CA ALA A 385 -1.51 6.76 26.39
C ALA A 385 -2.51 7.45 27.33
N ALA A 386 -3.81 7.14 27.19
CA ALA A 386 -4.84 7.63 28.09
C ALA A 386 -4.61 7.15 29.53
N TRP A 387 -4.36 5.86 29.72
CA TRP A 387 -4.13 5.26 31.04
C TRP A 387 -2.81 5.73 31.66
N PHE A 388 -1.78 6.01 30.86
CA PHE A 388 -0.52 6.58 31.34
C PHE A 388 -0.76 7.97 31.91
N ARG A 389 -1.53 8.81 31.21
CA ARG A 389 -1.93 10.12 31.73
C ARG A 389 -2.80 10.01 32.99
N GLU A 390 -3.64 8.98 33.09
CA GLU A 390 -4.43 8.73 34.30
C GLU A 390 -3.57 8.33 35.50
N LYS A 391 -2.66 7.37 35.32
CA LYS A 391 -1.90 6.75 36.41
C LYS A 391 -0.63 7.50 36.78
N TYR A 392 -0.02 8.20 35.83
CA TYR A 392 1.22 8.96 36.02
C TYR A 392 1.06 10.43 35.61
N PRO A 393 0.06 11.16 36.18
CA PRO A 393 -0.21 12.54 35.81
C PRO A 393 0.89 13.52 36.21
N ASN A 394 1.80 13.09 37.10
CA ASN A 394 2.98 13.86 37.50
C ASN A 394 4.12 13.79 36.47
N ILE A 395 4.07 12.83 35.53
CA ILE A 395 5.05 12.68 34.46
C ILE A 395 4.52 13.32 33.18
N ALA A 396 3.46 12.77 32.60
CA ALA A 396 2.88 13.27 31.36
C ALA A 396 1.82 14.32 31.64
N VAL A 397 1.95 15.55 31.13
CA VAL A 397 0.99 16.65 31.33
C VAL A 397 -0.28 16.53 30.47
N GLY A 398 -0.26 15.69 29.43
CA GLY A 398 -1.39 15.41 28.55
C GLY A 398 -1.16 14.18 27.67
N ALA A 399 -2.22 13.72 26.99
CA ALA A 399 -2.16 12.58 26.08
C ALA A 399 -3.03 12.74 24.82
N ILE A 400 -2.58 12.12 23.72
CA ILE A 400 -3.35 11.90 22.50
C ILE A 400 -3.59 10.40 22.39
N ALA A 401 -4.85 9.99 22.55
CA ALA A 401 -5.30 8.59 22.62
C ALA A 401 -6.10 8.25 21.37
N SER A 402 -5.41 8.05 20.24
CA SER A 402 -6.03 7.85 18.93
C SER A 402 -6.66 6.47 18.79
N SER A 403 -7.93 6.45 18.37
CA SER A 403 -8.75 5.25 18.15
C SER A 403 -8.66 4.26 19.32
N ALA A 404 -8.63 4.79 20.54
CA ALA A 404 -8.25 4.06 21.74
C ALA A 404 -9.41 3.22 22.29
N PRO A 405 -9.36 1.88 22.23
CA PRO A 405 -10.37 1.03 22.84
C PRO A 405 -10.11 0.96 24.36
N VAL A 406 -10.61 1.94 25.12
CA VAL A 406 -10.45 2.01 26.58
C VAL A 406 -11.47 1.17 27.34
N GLY A 407 -12.58 0.81 26.71
CA GLY A 407 -13.62 -0.03 27.30
C GLY A 407 -13.39 -1.52 27.02
N ALA A 408 -12.77 -2.24 27.95
CA ALA A 408 -12.60 -3.70 27.87
C ALA A 408 -13.97 -4.41 27.84
N VAL A 409 -14.17 -5.36 26.94
CA VAL A 409 -15.40 -6.18 26.87
C VAL A 409 -15.04 -7.58 26.40
N VAL A 410 -15.65 -8.64 26.95
CA VAL A 410 -15.38 -10.00 26.46
C VAL A 410 -15.84 -10.13 25.01
N ASP A 411 -17.09 -9.78 24.75
CA ASP A 411 -17.70 -9.80 23.41
C ASP A 411 -17.90 -8.37 22.89
N ASN A 412 -17.18 -8.02 21.82
CA ASN A 412 -17.25 -6.72 21.18
C ASN A 412 -18.29 -6.72 20.06
N MET A 413 -19.56 -6.88 20.43
CA MET A 413 -20.69 -6.75 19.49
C MET A 413 -20.75 -5.35 18.84
N GLY A 414 -20.21 -4.32 19.51
CA GLY A 414 -20.15 -2.95 18.98
C GLY A 414 -19.35 -2.87 17.69
N TYR A 415 -18.23 -3.60 17.60
CA TYR A 415 -17.44 -3.72 16.38
C TYR A 415 -18.29 -4.22 15.20
N MET A 416 -19.03 -5.32 15.41
CA MET A 416 -19.90 -5.87 14.36
C MET A 416 -21.09 -4.97 14.06
N GLY A 417 -21.56 -4.18 15.04
CA GLY A 417 -22.56 -3.14 14.82
C GLY A 417 -22.09 -2.12 13.79
N VAL A 418 -20.89 -1.57 13.99
CA VAL A 418 -20.29 -0.60 13.06
C VAL A 418 -20.04 -1.25 11.68
N VAL A 419 -19.47 -2.46 11.63
CA VAL A 419 -19.28 -3.18 10.35
C VAL A 419 -20.61 -3.39 9.62
N THR A 420 -21.68 -3.73 10.33
CA THR A 420 -23.02 -3.91 9.75
C THR A 420 -23.57 -2.60 9.18
N GLU A 421 -23.39 -1.49 9.90
CA GLU A 421 -23.79 -0.16 9.45
C GLU A 421 -23.03 0.25 8.18
N LEU A 422 -21.71 0.05 8.17
CA LEU A 422 -20.83 0.32 7.04
C LEU A 422 -21.21 -0.47 5.79
N LEU A 423 -21.49 -1.76 5.94
CA LEU A 423 -21.95 -2.61 4.83
C LEU A 423 -23.31 -2.17 4.29
N GLY A 424 -24.14 -1.52 5.10
CA GLY A 424 -25.49 -1.12 4.72
C GLY A 424 -26.46 -2.31 4.63
N LYS A 425 -27.76 -1.99 4.54
CA LYS A 425 -28.84 -2.99 4.68
C LYS A 425 -28.81 -4.05 3.58
N GLU A 426 -28.65 -3.64 2.32
CA GLU A 426 -28.78 -4.55 1.18
C GLU A 426 -27.66 -5.60 1.17
N SER A 427 -26.41 -5.17 1.31
CA SER A 427 -25.26 -6.07 1.40
C SER A 427 -25.34 -6.96 2.64
N SER A 428 -25.75 -6.41 3.79
CA SER A 428 -26.01 -7.20 5.00
C SER A 428 -27.05 -8.30 4.78
N ASP A 429 -28.12 -8.02 4.01
CA ASP A 429 -29.15 -9.01 3.69
C ASP A 429 -28.62 -10.12 2.76
N ILE A 430 -27.71 -9.80 1.83
CA ILE A 430 -27.06 -10.81 0.98
C ILE A 430 -26.11 -11.68 1.81
N ILE A 431 -25.30 -11.08 2.68
CA ILE A 431 -24.39 -11.83 3.56
C ILE A 431 -25.20 -12.79 4.45
N ARG A 432 -26.31 -12.32 5.03
CA ARG A 432 -27.19 -13.18 5.84
C ARG A 432 -27.72 -14.36 5.04
N LYS A 433 -28.15 -14.14 3.80
CA LYS A 433 -28.56 -15.24 2.90
C LYS A 433 -27.42 -16.18 2.56
N ALA A 434 -26.20 -15.68 2.41
CA ALA A 434 -25.01 -16.49 2.16
C ALA A 434 -24.69 -17.41 3.35
N TYR A 435 -24.80 -16.92 4.59
CA TYR A 435 -24.62 -17.73 5.79
C TYR A 435 -25.75 -18.75 6.00
N ILE A 436 -27.00 -18.41 5.70
CA ILE A 436 -28.10 -19.39 5.67
C ILE A 436 -27.82 -20.48 4.63
N GLU A 437 -27.38 -20.11 3.42
CA GLU A 437 -27.02 -21.07 2.38
C GLU A 437 -25.85 -21.97 2.82
N LEU A 438 -24.82 -21.40 3.44
CA LEU A 438 -23.69 -22.13 4.02
C LEU A 438 -24.18 -23.17 5.05
N GLU A 439 -25.04 -22.77 5.99
CA GLU A 439 -25.58 -23.64 7.03
C GLU A 439 -26.43 -24.78 6.46
N GLU A 440 -27.28 -24.51 5.46
CA GLU A 440 -28.07 -25.56 4.80
C GLU A 440 -27.18 -26.57 4.06
N LEU A 441 -26.12 -26.10 3.40
CA LEU A 441 -25.18 -26.99 2.69
C LEU A 441 -24.35 -27.86 3.64
N LEU A 442 -24.09 -27.40 4.87
CA LEU A 442 -23.35 -28.20 5.86
C LEU A 442 -24.17 -29.38 6.43
N LYS A 443 -25.50 -29.42 6.26
CA LYS A 443 -26.37 -30.46 6.83
C LYS A 443 -26.30 -31.81 6.12
N THR A 444 -25.89 -31.85 4.85
CA THR A 444 -25.90 -33.07 4.03
C THR A 444 -24.56 -33.33 3.35
N PRO A 445 -24.17 -34.61 3.13
CA PRO A 445 -22.94 -34.93 2.40
C PRO A 445 -22.89 -34.32 0.98
N GLU A 446 -24.02 -34.30 0.27
CA GLU A 446 -24.15 -33.70 -1.05
C GLU A 446 -23.99 -32.18 -0.99
N GLY A 447 -24.52 -31.55 0.06
CA GLY A 447 -24.36 -30.13 0.33
C GLY A 447 -22.89 -29.76 0.57
N VAL A 448 -22.15 -30.56 1.34
CA VAL A 448 -20.70 -30.36 1.58
C VAL A 448 -19.90 -30.50 0.28
N ILE A 449 -20.24 -31.44 -0.61
CA ILE A 449 -19.60 -31.55 -1.93
C ILE A 449 -19.83 -30.28 -2.75
N LYS A 450 -21.07 -29.75 -2.77
CA LYS A 450 -21.39 -28.49 -3.44
C LYS A 450 -20.66 -27.31 -2.81
N LEU A 451 -20.53 -27.28 -1.49
CA LEU A 451 -19.84 -26.25 -0.74
C LEU A 451 -18.34 -26.22 -1.06
N ARG A 452 -17.68 -27.39 -1.06
CA ARG A 452 -16.26 -27.52 -1.45
C ARG A 452 -16.00 -26.92 -2.83
N LYS A 453 -16.86 -27.23 -3.80
CA LYS A 453 -16.75 -26.67 -5.15
C LYS A 453 -17.00 -25.14 -5.18
N THR A 454 -17.94 -24.66 -4.38
CA THR A 454 -18.36 -23.25 -4.37
C THR A 454 -17.32 -22.34 -3.74
N LEU A 455 -16.64 -22.82 -2.70
CA LEU A 455 -15.64 -22.08 -1.93
C LEU A 455 -14.20 -22.52 -2.23
N ASP A 456 -14.03 -23.38 -3.23
CA ASP A 456 -12.76 -24.04 -3.59
C ASP A 456 -12.05 -24.68 -2.38
N LEU A 457 -12.80 -25.32 -1.48
CA LEU A 457 -12.21 -25.93 -0.26
C LEU A 457 -11.45 -27.21 -0.61
N CYS A 458 -10.38 -27.48 0.13
CA CYS A 458 -9.62 -28.72 -0.03
C CYS A 458 -10.44 -29.97 0.34
N ASP A 459 -10.07 -31.12 -0.22
CA ASP A 459 -10.77 -32.40 -0.02
C ASP A 459 -10.77 -32.90 1.43
N THR A 460 -9.92 -32.32 2.27
CA THR A 460 -9.85 -32.56 3.72
C THR A 460 -11.08 -32.04 4.48
N PHE A 461 -11.85 -31.12 3.91
CA PHE A 461 -13.04 -30.57 4.56
C PHE A 461 -14.28 -31.45 4.37
N ASP A 462 -14.79 -32.05 5.45
CA ASP A 462 -15.93 -32.98 5.44
C ASP A 462 -17.23 -32.43 6.05
N GLY A 463 -17.19 -31.21 6.59
CA GLY A 463 -18.33 -30.53 7.21
C GLY A 463 -18.83 -31.14 8.54
N LYS A 464 -18.21 -32.20 9.06
CA LYS A 464 -18.68 -32.90 10.28
C LYS A 464 -18.11 -32.29 11.55
N ASN A 465 -16.89 -31.75 11.49
CA ASN A 465 -16.24 -31.12 12.64
C ASN A 465 -16.81 -29.70 12.84
N VAL A 466 -17.60 -29.54 13.91
CA VAL A 466 -18.25 -28.27 14.27
C VAL A 466 -17.24 -27.12 14.41
N THR A 467 -16.07 -27.38 14.98
CA THR A 467 -15.01 -26.37 15.13
C THR A 467 -14.44 -25.95 13.77
N ASN A 468 -14.28 -26.87 12.82
CA ASN A 468 -13.89 -26.53 11.46
C ASN A 468 -14.98 -25.75 10.71
N ASN A 469 -16.26 -26.00 11.00
CA ASN A 469 -17.37 -25.23 10.44
C ASN A 469 -17.41 -23.79 10.99
N HIS A 470 -17.17 -23.62 12.29
CA HIS A 470 -16.95 -22.29 12.89
C HIS A 470 -15.73 -21.60 12.29
N TYR A 471 -14.64 -22.33 12.08
CA TYR A 471 -13.44 -21.79 11.45
C TYR A 471 -13.66 -21.36 9.99
N LEU A 472 -14.43 -22.12 9.20
CA LEU A 472 -14.84 -21.71 7.85
C LEU A 472 -15.63 -20.40 7.89
N SER A 473 -16.63 -20.33 8.77
CA SER A 473 -17.46 -19.13 8.97
C SER A 473 -16.61 -17.92 9.36
N TYR A 474 -15.66 -18.12 10.26
CA TYR A 474 -14.70 -17.12 10.71
C TYR A 474 -13.76 -16.66 9.59
N LYS A 475 -13.21 -17.59 8.80
CA LYS A 475 -12.33 -17.27 7.66
C LYS A 475 -13.08 -16.47 6.60
N LEU A 476 -14.34 -16.80 6.33
CA LEU A 476 -15.23 -16.07 5.44
C LEU A 476 -15.52 -14.65 5.96
N MET A 477 -15.87 -14.50 7.24
CA MET A 477 -16.13 -13.20 7.85
C MET A 477 -14.91 -12.28 7.71
N TRP A 478 -13.73 -12.77 8.12
CA TRP A 478 -12.51 -11.97 8.09
C TRP A 478 -12.00 -11.68 6.67
N ALA A 479 -12.27 -12.55 5.70
CA ALA A 479 -11.99 -12.26 4.30
C ALA A 479 -12.77 -11.01 3.82
N LEU A 480 -14.05 -10.89 4.19
CA LEU A 480 -14.87 -9.74 3.83
C LEU A 480 -14.54 -8.50 4.67
N VAL A 481 -14.46 -8.63 5.99
CA VAL A 481 -14.16 -7.50 6.90
C VAL A 481 -12.82 -6.88 6.53
N LYS A 482 -11.82 -7.68 6.20
CA LYS A 482 -10.53 -7.20 5.71
C LYS A 482 -10.65 -6.37 4.44
N MET A 483 -11.42 -6.85 3.46
CA MET A 483 -11.65 -6.10 2.23
C MET A 483 -12.40 -4.80 2.52
N ALA A 484 -13.44 -4.82 3.36
CA ALA A 484 -14.22 -3.63 3.67
C ALA A 484 -13.45 -2.59 4.51
N TYR A 485 -12.39 -2.98 5.23
CA TYR A 485 -11.84 -2.17 6.31
C TYR A 485 -10.34 -1.88 6.25
N LEU A 486 -9.50 -2.79 5.74
CA LEU A 486 -8.05 -2.76 5.97
C LEU A 486 -7.20 -2.20 4.81
N VAL A 487 -7.81 -1.68 3.75
CA VAL A 487 -7.07 -1.15 2.58
C VAL A 487 -7.38 0.33 2.35
N ASN A 488 -8.66 0.70 2.22
CA ASN A 488 -9.18 2.06 2.12
C ASN A 488 -10.71 2.04 2.40
N PRO A 489 -11.13 2.34 3.65
CA PRO A 489 -12.50 2.09 4.09
C PRO A 489 -13.58 2.73 3.20
N LYS A 490 -13.36 3.92 2.63
CA LYS A 490 -14.40 4.60 1.83
C LYS A 490 -14.68 3.94 0.48
N ASP A 491 -13.62 3.57 -0.24
CA ASP A 491 -13.74 3.07 -1.61
C ASP A 491 -13.98 1.55 -1.61
N ASP A 492 -13.42 0.84 -0.63
CA ASP A 492 -13.57 -0.62 -0.54
C ASP A 492 -14.93 -1.04 -0.03
N ILE A 493 -15.54 -0.28 0.89
CA ILE A 493 -16.93 -0.53 1.32
C ILE A 493 -17.85 -0.48 0.11
N GLN A 494 -17.68 0.51 -0.78
CA GLN A 494 -18.51 0.63 -1.99
C GLN A 494 -18.27 -0.54 -2.96
N TRP A 495 -17.01 -0.97 -3.11
CA TRP A 495 -16.69 -2.14 -3.93
C TRP A 495 -17.29 -3.43 -3.36
N VAL A 496 -17.16 -3.66 -2.06
CA VAL A 496 -17.74 -4.81 -1.35
C VAL A 496 -19.27 -4.78 -1.47
N GLN A 497 -19.87 -3.61 -1.26
CA GLN A 497 -21.32 -3.44 -1.40
C GLN A 497 -21.79 -3.84 -2.79
N LYS A 498 -21.14 -3.31 -3.83
CA LYS A 498 -21.45 -3.60 -5.23
C LYS A 498 -21.28 -5.08 -5.59
N GLY A 499 -20.18 -5.71 -5.15
CA GLY A 499 -19.93 -7.12 -5.41
C GLY A 499 -20.95 -8.05 -4.77
N LEU A 500 -21.38 -7.73 -3.54
CA LEU A 500 -22.42 -8.49 -2.85
C LEU A 500 -23.80 -8.33 -3.48
N THR A 501 -24.14 -7.12 -3.94
CA THR A 501 -25.47 -6.82 -4.50
C THR A 501 -25.59 -7.13 -5.99
N ASP A 502 -24.51 -7.49 -6.69
CA ASP A 502 -24.54 -7.82 -8.11
C ASP A 502 -25.39 -9.09 -8.38
N PRO A 503 -26.59 -9.00 -8.96
CA PRO A 503 -27.45 -10.17 -9.15
C PRO A 503 -26.85 -11.24 -10.08
N LEU A 504 -25.82 -10.90 -10.88
CA LEU A 504 -25.18 -11.78 -11.85
C LEU A 504 -24.07 -12.67 -11.24
N GLY A 505 -23.66 -12.42 -10.00
CA GLY A 505 -22.59 -13.16 -9.33
C GLY A 505 -22.98 -14.54 -8.75
N GLY A 506 -24.15 -15.08 -9.11
CA GLY A 506 -24.61 -16.41 -8.71
C GLY A 506 -25.46 -16.43 -7.43
N THR A 507 -25.38 -17.52 -6.65
CA THR A 507 -26.05 -17.60 -5.34
C THR A 507 -25.46 -16.59 -4.35
N PRO A 508 -26.19 -16.20 -3.28
CA PRO A 508 -25.63 -15.34 -2.24
C PRO A 508 -24.26 -15.77 -1.73
N LEU A 509 -24.04 -17.08 -1.54
CA LEU A 509 -22.75 -17.62 -1.11
C LEU A 509 -21.65 -17.47 -2.18
N GLN A 510 -21.98 -17.64 -3.46
CA GLN A 510 -21.04 -17.42 -4.56
C GLN A 510 -20.64 -15.95 -4.66
N ARG A 511 -21.60 -15.02 -4.56
CA ARG A 511 -21.32 -13.58 -4.53
C ARG A 511 -20.44 -13.19 -3.37
N TYR A 512 -20.75 -13.71 -2.19
CA TYR A 512 -19.95 -13.51 -1.00
C TYR A 512 -18.51 -13.96 -1.22
N ALA A 513 -18.29 -15.21 -1.64
CA ALA A 513 -16.95 -15.79 -1.82
C ALA A 513 -16.12 -15.09 -2.90
N ASN A 514 -16.75 -14.69 -4.00
CA ASN A 514 -16.11 -13.90 -5.06
C ASN A 514 -15.70 -12.52 -4.55
N THR A 515 -16.59 -11.84 -3.83
CA THR A 515 -16.38 -10.47 -3.35
C THR A 515 -15.40 -10.42 -2.19
N SER A 516 -15.43 -11.37 -1.27
CA SER A 516 -14.48 -11.41 -0.14
C SER A 516 -13.08 -11.88 -0.56
N CYS A 517 -12.81 -12.02 -1.86
CA CYS A 517 -11.55 -12.56 -2.42
C CYS A 517 -11.17 -13.94 -1.85
N PHE A 518 -12.17 -14.72 -1.39
CA PHE A 518 -11.96 -16.04 -0.79
C PHE A 518 -11.46 -17.05 -1.83
N LEU A 519 -11.68 -16.78 -3.12
CA LEU A 519 -11.30 -17.62 -4.26
C LEU A 519 -10.06 -17.12 -5.01
N CYS A 520 -9.35 -16.10 -4.50
CA CYS A 520 -8.28 -15.42 -5.23
C CYS A 520 -6.95 -16.18 -5.32
N HIS A 521 -6.83 -17.40 -4.79
CA HIS A 521 -5.59 -18.17 -4.73
C HIS A 521 -5.66 -19.46 -5.56
N GLN A 522 -4.55 -19.84 -6.21
CA GLN A 522 -4.47 -20.98 -7.16
C GLN A 522 -4.21 -22.36 -6.53
N LYS A 523 -4.51 -22.54 -5.24
CA LYS A 523 -4.62 -23.84 -4.57
C LYS A 523 -5.83 -23.77 -3.63
N CYS A 524 -6.53 -24.89 -3.47
CA CYS A 524 -7.74 -24.98 -2.67
C CYS A 524 -7.59 -24.37 -1.26
N ASN A 525 -8.70 -23.91 -0.70
CA ASN A 525 -8.83 -23.36 0.64
C ASN A 525 -8.83 -24.46 1.70
N GLU A 526 -7.70 -24.64 2.38
CA GLU A 526 -7.61 -25.52 3.55
C GLU A 526 -8.42 -24.93 4.73
N ILE A 527 -9.24 -25.78 5.34
CA ILE A 527 -10.09 -25.46 6.51
C ILE A 527 -9.82 -26.49 7.59
N ASN A 528 -8.87 -26.17 8.46
CA ASN A 528 -8.54 -26.96 9.63
C ASN A 528 -8.24 -26.03 10.80
N TYR A 529 -9.06 -26.11 11.84
CA TYR A 529 -8.90 -25.28 13.04
C TYR A 529 -7.59 -25.60 13.78
N ASP A 530 -7.07 -26.83 13.69
CA ASP A 530 -5.76 -27.12 14.27
C ASP A 530 -4.64 -26.34 13.57
N ASP A 531 -4.77 -26.04 12.27
CA ASP A 531 -3.81 -25.19 11.57
C ASP A 531 -3.81 -23.78 12.17
N LEU A 532 -5.01 -23.26 12.50
CA LEU A 532 -5.21 -21.97 13.18
C LEU A 532 -4.42 -21.87 14.48
N ILE A 533 -4.61 -22.84 15.37
CA ILE A 533 -4.07 -22.73 16.73
C ILE A 533 -2.63 -23.24 16.85
N ARG A 534 -2.15 -24.03 15.88
CA ARG A 534 -0.77 -24.58 15.88
C ARG A 534 0.31 -23.51 16.01
N PRO A 535 0.37 -22.43 15.20
CA PRO A 535 1.39 -21.41 15.37
C PRO A 535 1.28 -20.72 16.72
N LEU A 536 0.07 -20.52 17.24
CA LEU A 536 -0.15 -19.87 18.53
C LEU A 536 0.23 -20.75 19.71
N ARG A 537 0.21 -22.08 19.57
CA ARG A 537 0.72 -23.02 20.58
C ARG A 537 2.25 -23.05 20.64
N ASN A 538 2.93 -22.55 19.61
CA ASN A 538 4.38 -22.45 19.61
C ASN A 538 4.83 -21.39 20.63
N THR A 539 5.67 -21.79 21.57
CA THR A 539 6.20 -20.90 22.61
C THR A 539 7.52 -20.26 22.21
N SER A 540 8.15 -20.66 21.10
CA SER A 540 9.37 -20.01 20.61
C SER A 540 9.10 -18.54 20.28
N ILE A 541 10.10 -17.69 20.55
CA ILE A 541 10.03 -16.27 20.23
C ILE A 541 9.78 -16.12 18.73
N ASP A 542 8.73 -15.38 18.39
CA ASP A 542 8.50 -14.88 17.04
C ASP A 542 8.12 -13.39 17.07
N ASN A 543 8.42 -12.71 15.96
CA ASN A 543 8.17 -11.27 15.83
C ASN A 543 6.74 -10.96 15.35
N SER A 544 5.82 -11.93 15.39
CA SER A 544 4.45 -11.71 14.90
C SER A 544 3.61 -10.88 15.87
N GLY A 545 3.86 -11.04 17.18
CA GLY A 545 3.05 -10.46 18.25
C GLY A 545 1.73 -11.21 18.49
N ASN A 546 1.38 -12.22 17.67
CA ASN A 546 0.05 -12.81 17.69
C ASN A 546 -0.26 -13.56 18.99
N ARG A 547 0.69 -14.35 19.50
CA ARG A 547 0.52 -15.11 20.74
C ARG A 547 0.47 -14.16 21.94
N GLN A 548 1.28 -13.11 21.94
CA GLN A 548 1.36 -12.08 22.96
C GLN A 548 0.04 -11.30 23.06
N TRP A 549 -0.46 -10.83 21.93
CA TRP A 549 -1.75 -10.13 21.88
C TRP A 549 -2.90 -11.03 22.31
N LEU A 550 -2.94 -12.27 21.80
CA LEU A 550 -3.94 -13.24 22.24
C LEU A 550 -3.86 -13.44 23.76
N TYR A 551 -2.67 -13.54 24.35
CA TYR A 551 -2.53 -13.64 25.79
C TYR A 551 -3.17 -12.45 26.51
N GLN A 552 -2.90 -11.21 26.10
CA GLN A 552 -3.51 -10.01 26.68
C GLN A 552 -5.05 -9.98 26.54
N THR A 553 -5.58 -10.42 25.40
CA THR A 553 -7.05 -10.56 25.24
C THR A 553 -7.63 -11.59 26.21
N CYS A 554 -6.91 -12.67 26.50
CA CYS A 554 -7.33 -13.71 27.45
C CYS A 554 -7.11 -13.30 28.93
N THR A 555 -6.31 -12.28 29.23
CA THR A 555 -5.92 -11.91 30.62
C THR A 555 -6.29 -10.50 31.06
N GLU A 556 -6.70 -9.63 30.14
CA GLU A 556 -7.04 -8.23 30.43
C GLU A 556 -8.25 -7.71 29.66
N PHE A 557 -8.32 -7.93 28.34
CA PHE A 557 -9.17 -7.08 27.49
C PHE A 557 -10.41 -7.72 26.90
N GLY A 558 -10.38 -9.03 26.61
CA GLY A 558 -11.34 -9.64 25.71
C GLY A 558 -11.18 -9.08 24.30
N TYR A 559 -12.11 -8.24 23.86
CA TYR A 559 -12.21 -7.66 22.53
C TYR A 559 -12.58 -8.65 21.42
N TYR A 560 -13.25 -9.76 21.73
CA TYR A 560 -13.58 -10.74 20.70
C TYR A 560 -14.67 -10.20 19.77
N GLN A 561 -14.43 -10.25 18.46
CA GLN A 561 -15.39 -9.79 17.45
C GLN A 561 -16.27 -10.98 17.03
N SER A 562 -17.20 -11.38 17.90
CA SER A 562 -18.15 -12.45 17.64
C SER A 562 -19.22 -12.01 16.63
N SER A 563 -19.97 -12.97 16.11
CA SER A 563 -21.18 -12.71 15.33
C SER A 563 -22.47 -12.76 16.18
N ASP A 564 -22.37 -12.65 17.51
CA ASP A 564 -23.51 -12.81 18.45
C ASP A 564 -24.48 -11.63 18.46
N LEU A 565 -24.13 -10.52 17.80
CA LEU A 565 -25.04 -9.39 17.59
C LEU A 565 -26.35 -9.89 16.94
N PRO A 566 -27.55 -9.64 17.52
CA PRO A 566 -28.80 -10.25 17.05
C PRO A 566 -29.15 -10.04 15.57
N ASN A 567 -28.72 -8.93 14.98
CA ASN A 567 -28.95 -8.61 13.57
C ASN A 567 -27.68 -8.71 12.70
N SER A 568 -26.63 -9.36 13.21
CA SER A 568 -25.36 -9.55 12.50
C SER A 568 -25.60 -10.11 11.09
N PRO A 569 -24.95 -9.58 10.05
CA PRO A 569 -25.02 -10.15 8.71
C PRO A 569 -24.32 -11.52 8.65
N PHE A 570 -23.33 -11.78 9.50
CA PHE A 570 -22.47 -12.97 9.46
C PHE A 570 -23.05 -14.22 10.16
N GLY A 571 -24.37 -14.25 10.41
CA GLY A 571 -25.04 -15.35 11.11
C GLY A 571 -24.58 -15.52 12.57
N HIS A 572 -24.76 -16.72 13.13
CA HIS A 572 -24.42 -17.03 14.54
C HIS A 572 -23.36 -18.15 14.66
N ASN A 573 -22.58 -18.37 13.60
CA ASN A 573 -21.58 -19.44 13.55
C ASN A 573 -20.20 -19.00 14.04
N ILE A 574 -20.06 -17.80 14.62
CA ILE A 574 -18.80 -17.34 15.22
C ILE A 574 -19.12 -16.79 16.61
N PRO A 575 -19.58 -17.65 17.54
CA PRO A 575 -19.97 -17.20 18.87
C PRO A 575 -18.74 -16.79 19.69
N VAL A 576 -18.92 -15.99 20.73
CA VAL A 576 -17.82 -15.57 21.61
C VAL A 576 -17.06 -16.78 22.20
N GLU A 577 -17.75 -17.91 22.40
CA GLU A 577 -17.16 -19.16 22.86
C GLU A 577 -16.06 -19.68 21.91
N PHE A 578 -16.17 -19.44 20.60
CA PHE A 578 -15.13 -19.81 19.62
C PHE A 578 -13.78 -19.14 19.97
N TYR A 579 -13.82 -17.89 20.44
CA TYR A 579 -12.65 -17.14 20.86
C TYR A 579 -12.18 -17.55 22.25
N THR A 580 -13.08 -17.69 23.23
CA THR A 580 -12.68 -18.02 24.61
C THR A 580 -12.15 -19.45 24.73
N GLN A 581 -12.69 -20.40 23.97
CA GLN A 581 -12.17 -21.78 23.95
C GLN A 581 -10.74 -21.84 23.42
N ARG A 582 -10.40 -20.98 22.46
CA ARG A 582 -9.03 -20.87 21.94
C ARG A 582 -8.04 -20.47 23.03
N CYS A 583 -8.41 -19.55 23.94
CA CYS A 583 -7.58 -19.21 25.11
C CYS A 583 -7.28 -20.46 25.94
N ALA A 584 -8.31 -21.24 26.26
CA ALA A 584 -8.16 -22.45 27.06
C ALA A 584 -7.25 -23.51 26.38
N GLN A 585 -7.36 -23.64 25.07
CA GLN A 585 -6.59 -24.62 24.27
C GLN A 585 -5.13 -24.24 24.01
N ILE A 586 -4.77 -22.97 24.20
CA ILE A 586 -3.43 -22.44 23.92
C ILE A 586 -2.65 -22.14 25.19
N PHE A 587 -3.31 -21.63 26.23
CA PHE A 587 -2.65 -21.22 27.46
C PHE A 587 -2.92 -22.13 28.66
N GLY A 588 -4.05 -22.84 28.68
CA GLY A 588 -4.40 -23.79 29.73
C GLY A 588 -5.90 -23.78 30.07
N PRO A 589 -6.45 -24.85 30.66
CA PRO A 589 -7.89 -24.98 30.94
C PRO A 589 -8.44 -23.92 31.91
N GLU A 590 -7.58 -23.21 32.64
CA GLU A 590 -7.94 -22.12 33.53
C GLU A 590 -8.45 -20.86 32.81
N PHE A 591 -8.16 -20.70 31.51
CA PHE A 591 -8.58 -19.55 30.71
C PHE A 591 -10.01 -19.73 30.17
N THR A 592 -10.96 -19.81 31.08
CA THR A 592 -12.42 -19.92 30.82
C THR A 592 -13.04 -18.56 30.48
N VAL A 593 -14.26 -18.56 29.92
CA VAL A 593 -15.02 -17.31 29.71
C VAL A 593 -15.25 -16.55 31.01
N GLN A 594 -15.47 -17.24 32.14
CA GLN A 594 -15.68 -16.59 33.45
C GLN A 594 -14.41 -15.93 33.98
N THR A 595 -13.24 -16.52 33.76
CA THR A 595 -11.96 -15.91 34.16
C THR A 595 -11.59 -14.74 33.28
N ILE A 596 -11.88 -14.81 31.96
CA ILE A 596 -11.69 -13.69 31.05
C ILE A 596 -12.62 -12.54 31.41
N GLN A 597 -13.90 -12.82 31.74
CA GLN A 597 -14.83 -11.79 32.21
C GLN A 597 -14.34 -11.10 33.48
N LYS A 598 -13.86 -11.86 34.48
CA LYS A 598 -13.27 -11.27 35.70
C LYS A 598 -12.05 -10.40 35.41
N ALA A 599 -11.23 -10.80 34.43
CA ALA A 599 -10.10 -10.00 33.99
C ALA A 599 -10.54 -8.68 33.34
N VAL A 600 -11.54 -8.74 32.45
CA VAL A 600 -12.17 -7.55 31.84
C VAL A 600 -12.76 -6.62 32.89
N ASP A 601 -13.49 -7.17 33.87
CA ASP A 601 -14.07 -6.40 34.97
C ASP A 601 -12.98 -5.72 35.80
N ARG A 602 -11.86 -6.42 36.07
CA ARG A 602 -10.69 -5.86 36.76
C ARG A 602 -10.07 -4.72 35.94
N THR A 603 -9.84 -4.92 34.65
CA THR A 603 -9.27 -3.91 33.76
C THR A 603 -10.13 -2.65 33.72
N ASN A 604 -11.45 -2.79 33.55
CA ASN A 604 -12.36 -1.66 33.57
C ASN A 604 -12.48 -0.99 34.94
N ALA A 605 -12.45 -1.76 36.04
CA ALA A 605 -12.44 -1.20 37.39
C ALA A 605 -11.14 -0.42 37.65
N TYR A 606 -10.02 -0.89 37.11
CA TYR A 606 -8.72 -0.27 37.28
C TYR A 606 -8.57 1.00 36.44
N TYR A 607 -9.02 1.01 35.18
CA TYR A 607 -8.86 2.13 34.24
C TYR A 607 -10.13 2.98 33.99
N GLY A 608 -11.27 2.64 34.60
CA GLY A 608 -12.53 3.37 34.45
C GLY A 608 -13.34 3.05 33.18
N GLY A 609 -12.91 2.09 32.35
CA GLY A 609 -13.60 1.65 31.14
C GLY A 609 -13.86 2.79 30.14
N LEU A 610 -15.09 2.94 29.64
CA LEU A 610 -15.48 4.04 28.73
C LEU A 610 -15.58 5.42 29.40
N LYS A 611 -15.35 5.51 30.71
CA LYS A 611 -15.34 6.76 31.48
C LYS A 611 -14.05 6.85 32.33
N PRO A 612 -12.87 6.79 31.70
CA PRO A 612 -11.60 6.88 32.42
C PRO A 612 -11.52 8.24 33.13
N ASN A 613 -10.94 8.27 34.34
CA ASN A 613 -10.84 9.49 35.13
C ASN A 613 -9.61 10.33 34.72
N VAL A 614 -9.64 10.85 33.49
CA VAL A 614 -8.50 11.54 32.87
C VAL A 614 -8.70 13.05 32.74
N THR A 615 -7.58 13.77 32.72
CA THR A 615 -7.51 15.21 32.40
C THR A 615 -6.46 15.46 31.34
N ASN A 616 -6.67 16.46 30.48
CA ASN A 616 -5.78 16.80 29.36
C ASN A 616 -5.58 15.65 28.37
N VAL A 617 -6.67 14.96 27.99
CA VAL A 617 -6.62 13.86 27.01
C VAL A 617 -7.52 14.17 25.82
N VAL A 618 -6.99 13.97 24.62
CA VAL A 618 -7.75 14.01 23.37
C VAL A 618 -7.98 12.58 22.88
N PHE A 619 -9.22 12.24 22.55
CA PHE A 619 -9.66 10.96 22.00
C PHE A 619 -10.15 11.13 20.56
N PRO A 620 -9.25 11.21 19.57
CA PRO A 620 -9.64 11.18 18.17
C PRO A 620 -10.03 9.75 17.74
N ASN A 621 -11.10 9.63 16.95
CA ASN A 621 -11.63 8.35 16.45
C ASN A 621 -12.11 8.52 15.01
N GLY A 622 -11.91 7.53 14.15
CA GLY A 622 -12.49 7.52 12.80
C GLY A 622 -13.97 7.11 12.80
N SER A 623 -14.83 7.77 12.02
CA SER A 623 -16.24 7.32 11.90
C SER A 623 -16.39 5.99 11.16
N LEU A 624 -15.38 5.56 10.39
CA LEU A 624 -15.36 4.26 9.70
C LEU A 624 -14.66 3.17 10.52
N ASP A 625 -14.09 3.50 11.68
CA ASP A 625 -13.36 2.57 12.55
C ASP A 625 -14.30 1.81 13.50
N PRO A 626 -14.54 0.50 13.35
CA PRO A 626 -15.36 -0.27 14.27
C PRO A 626 -14.82 -0.34 15.70
N TRP A 627 -13.53 -0.03 15.94
CA TRP A 627 -12.98 0.08 17.29
C TRP A 627 -13.44 1.33 18.04
N HIS A 628 -13.96 2.35 17.34
CA HIS A 628 -14.51 3.53 18.02
C HIS A 628 -15.64 3.16 18.99
N ALA A 629 -16.27 1.99 18.80
CA ALA A 629 -17.33 1.47 19.68
C ALA A 629 -16.84 1.22 21.11
N LEU A 630 -15.53 1.02 21.31
CA LEU A 630 -14.90 0.85 22.62
C LEU A 630 -14.10 2.08 23.08
N SER A 631 -14.27 3.22 22.41
CA SER A 631 -13.56 4.46 22.68
C SER A 631 -14.44 5.54 23.32
N VAL A 632 -13.82 6.63 23.74
CA VAL A 632 -14.50 7.82 24.28
C VAL A 632 -14.97 8.71 23.13
N LEU A 633 -16.28 8.74 22.88
CA LEU A 633 -16.89 9.50 21.77
C LEU A 633 -17.48 10.85 22.17
N LYS A 634 -17.43 11.20 23.46
CA LYS A 634 -17.92 12.49 24.00
C LYS A 634 -16.97 13.01 25.06
N ASP A 635 -16.84 14.33 25.16
CA ASP A 635 -16.04 14.99 26.19
C ASP A 635 -16.50 14.51 27.59
N LEU A 636 -15.56 14.03 28.40
CA LEU A 636 -15.82 13.50 29.75
C LEU A 636 -15.85 14.63 30.80
N ASN A 637 -15.04 15.65 30.59
CA ASN A 637 -14.94 16.87 31.40
C ASN A 637 -14.32 18.02 30.58
N ASN A 638 -14.20 19.21 31.17
CA ASN A 638 -13.71 20.42 30.50
C ASN A 638 -12.26 20.34 29.99
N SER A 639 -11.48 19.36 30.44
CA SER A 639 -10.07 19.16 30.05
C SER A 639 -9.87 17.96 29.11
N THR A 640 -10.95 17.30 28.70
CA THR A 640 -10.91 16.18 27.75
C THR A 640 -11.62 16.56 26.47
N LYS A 641 -11.12 16.08 25.33
CA LYS A 641 -11.77 16.30 24.04
C LYS A 641 -11.95 14.99 23.29
N ALA A 642 -13.19 14.62 22.97
CA ALA A 642 -13.49 13.55 22.04
C ALA A 642 -13.72 14.14 20.64
N VAL A 643 -13.10 13.54 19.63
CA VAL A 643 -13.20 13.97 18.23
C VAL A 643 -13.54 12.76 17.38
N VAL A 644 -14.66 12.81 16.67
CA VAL A 644 -15.00 11.80 15.65
C VAL A 644 -14.70 12.41 14.28
N ILE A 645 -13.75 11.81 13.57
CA ILE A 645 -13.26 12.26 12.28
C ILE A 645 -14.12 11.61 11.20
N GLU A 646 -14.95 12.43 10.57
CA GLU A 646 -15.89 11.93 9.57
C GLU A 646 -15.17 11.33 8.36
N GLY A 647 -15.43 10.06 8.13
CA GLY A 647 -14.78 9.28 7.09
C GLY A 647 -13.34 8.88 7.39
N GLY A 648 -12.87 9.07 8.63
CA GLY A 648 -11.58 8.55 9.07
C GLY A 648 -11.63 7.05 9.34
N GLY A 649 -10.58 6.32 8.98
CA GLY A 649 -10.31 4.94 9.36
C GLY A 649 -9.63 4.82 10.73
N HIS A 650 -8.93 3.71 10.96
CA HIS A 650 -8.26 3.43 12.23
C HIS A 650 -7.00 4.27 12.42
N CYS A 651 -6.89 4.99 13.53
CA CYS A 651 -5.71 5.78 13.89
C CYS A 651 -5.24 6.77 12.81
N ASP A 652 -6.18 7.12 11.94
CA ASP A 652 -6.03 7.89 10.73
C ASP A 652 -5.36 9.27 11.00
N ASP A 653 -5.58 9.82 12.19
CA ASP A 653 -5.11 11.15 12.62
C ASP A 653 -3.64 11.21 13.04
N ILE A 654 -3.05 10.08 13.46
CA ILE A 654 -1.65 10.02 13.90
C ILE A 654 -0.69 9.63 12.77
N GLU A 655 -1.23 9.31 11.59
CA GLU A 655 -0.47 9.12 10.35
C GLU A 655 0.15 10.43 9.82
N ALA A 656 1.19 10.32 8.97
CA ALA A 656 1.75 11.48 8.29
C ALA A 656 0.71 12.15 7.38
N ILE A 657 0.60 13.47 7.46
CA ILE A 657 -0.28 14.30 6.61
C ILE A 657 -0.06 14.08 5.10
N SER A 658 1.11 13.57 4.67
CA SER A 658 1.41 13.36 3.26
C SER A 658 0.97 12.01 2.66
N GLY A 659 0.51 11.06 3.47
CA GLY A 659 0.06 9.74 2.99
C GLY A 659 -1.37 9.66 2.44
N ARG A 660 -2.25 10.63 2.78
CA ARG A 660 -3.69 10.55 2.49
C ARG A 660 -4.12 10.81 1.04
N LEU A 661 -3.18 11.03 0.12
CA LEU A 661 -3.45 11.21 -1.31
C LEU A 661 -3.08 10.00 -2.19
N LEU A 662 -2.52 8.93 -1.61
CA LEU A 662 -1.80 7.91 -2.39
C LEU A 662 -2.42 6.49 -2.44
N PHE A 663 -3.48 6.18 -1.70
CA PHE A 663 -4.03 4.79 -1.63
C PHE A 663 -5.48 4.59 -2.08
N ARG A 664 -6.06 5.53 -2.83
CA ARG A 664 -7.25 5.20 -3.62
C ARG A 664 -6.84 4.25 -4.75
N GLY A 665 -7.51 3.11 -4.92
CA GLY A 665 -7.35 2.28 -6.12
C GLY A 665 -7.40 3.18 -7.34
N ARG A 666 -6.27 3.33 -8.07
CA ARG A 666 -5.91 4.61 -8.69
C ARG A 666 -7.10 5.27 -9.37
N PRO A 667 -7.70 6.30 -8.76
CA PRO A 667 -8.51 7.23 -9.50
C PRO A 667 -7.55 7.81 -10.51
N VAL A 668 -7.91 7.64 -11.77
CA VAL A 668 -7.66 8.64 -12.79
C VAL A 668 -7.94 9.98 -12.11
N ASP A 669 -6.99 10.92 -12.15
CA ASP A 669 -7.29 12.23 -11.61
C ASP A 669 -8.50 12.81 -12.33
N LYS A 670 -9.05 13.92 -11.83
CA LYS A 670 -10.18 14.56 -12.50
C LYS A 670 -9.91 14.74 -14.01
N HIS A 671 -8.66 14.86 -14.46
CA HIS A 671 -8.24 15.12 -15.85
C HIS A 671 -7.99 13.90 -16.73
N GLY A 672 -8.30 12.67 -16.30
CA GLY A 672 -8.25 11.54 -17.20
C GLY A 672 -6.91 10.82 -17.34
N MET A 673 -5.84 11.26 -16.66
CA MET A 673 -4.51 10.66 -16.79
C MET A 673 -4.16 9.65 -15.69
N VAL A 674 -3.63 8.48 -16.08
CA VAL A 674 -3.17 7.47 -15.13
C VAL A 674 -1.71 7.68 -14.70
N ARG A 675 -1.50 7.52 -13.40
CA ARG A 675 -0.23 7.65 -12.67
C ARG A 675 0.80 6.61 -13.13
N PRO A 676 2.11 6.89 -13.16
CA PRO A 676 3.15 5.86 -13.27
C PRO A 676 3.21 4.98 -12.01
N PRO A 677 3.84 3.78 -12.06
CA PRO A 677 3.91 2.89 -10.92
C PRO A 677 4.64 3.49 -9.71
N VAL A 678 3.92 3.69 -8.61
CA VAL A 678 4.52 3.81 -7.27
C VAL A 678 4.58 2.40 -6.69
N ALA A 679 5.75 2.01 -6.18
CA ALA A 679 5.95 0.73 -5.52
C ALA A 679 4.98 0.57 -4.33
N PRO A 680 4.53 -0.66 -4.02
CA PRO A 680 3.77 -0.91 -2.79
C PRO A 680 4.61 -0.50 -1.58
N ILE A 681 4.05 0.36 -0.71
CA ILE A 681 4.66 0.68 0.58
C ILE A 681 4.47 -0.55 1.49
N GLY A 682 5.47 -1.43 1.49
CA GLY A 682 5.55 -2.59 2.37
C GLY A 682 6.26 -2.27 3.68
N HIS A 683 5.72 -2.76 4.79
CA HIS A 683 6.36 -2.79 6.11
C HIS A 683 7.58 -3.71 6.15
N PHE A 684 8.83 -3.23 6.04
CA PHE A 684 10.00 -3.96 6.57
C PHE A 684 11.16 -3.03 6.99
N THR A 685 11.91 -3.46 7.99
CA THR A 685 12.76 -2.64 8.87
C THR A 685 14.27 -2.88 8.68
N GLN A 686 14.75 -3.09 7.44
CA GLN A 686 16.16 -3.50 7.23
C GLN A 686 16.93 -2.68 6.18
N SER A 687 16.26 -1.78 5.50
CA SER A 687 16.85 -0.87 4.51
C SER A 687 17.15 0.51 5.12
N LEU A 688 18.39 0.99 4.95
CA LEU A 688 18.82 2.32 5.39
C LEU A 688 18.58 3.33 4.27
N ALA A 689 17.71 4.31 4.52
CA ALA A 689 17.52 5.47 3.66
C ALA A 689 18.65 6.47 3.90
N GLN A 690 19.30 6.91 2.84
CA GLN A 690 20.46 7.81 2.90
C GLN A 690 20.41 8.79 1.73
N THR A 691 21.15 9.89 1.86
CA THR A 691 21.28 10.88 0.78
C THR A 691 22.71 10.96 0.29
N TYR A 692 22.87 10.98 -1.03
CA TYR A 692 24.12 11.21 -1.72
C TYR A 692 24.12 12.60 -2.36
N LYS A 693 25.22 13.35 -2.22
CA LYS A 693 25.40 14.65 -2.90
C LYS A 693 25.74 14.40 -4.36
N GLN A 694 24.72 14.47 -5.21
CA GLN A 694 24.81 14.23 -6.64
C GLN A 694 25.03 15.54 -7.41
N LYS A 695 25.73 15.49 -8.55
CA LYS A 695 25.86 16.64 -9.45
C LYS A 695 24.56 16.93 -10.19
N VAL A 696 24.23 18.20 -10.32
CA VAL A 696 23.09 18.62 -11.17
C VAL A 696 23.37 18.28 -12.63
N ASN A 697 24.61 18.50 -13.09
CA ASN A 697 24.99 18.35 -14.48
C ASN A 697 26.35 17.65 -14.63
N HIS A 698 26.35 16.43 -15.17
CA HIS A 698 27.58 15.69 -15.46
C HIS A 698 28.20 16.06 -16.81
N LEU A 699 27.43 16.68 -17.71
CA LEU A 699 27.84 17.02 -19.07
C LEU A 699 28.65 18.34 -19.15
N ASP A 700 28.64 19.14 -18.08
CA ASP A 700 29.50 20.33 -17.96
C ASP A 700 30.48 20.16 -16.78
N PRO A 701 31.78 19.92 -17.03
CA PRO A 701 32.75 19.74 -15.96
C PRO A 701 32.98 21.01 -15.13
N LYS A 702 32.49 22.18 -15.57
CA LYS A 702 32.57 23.44 -14.79
C LYS A 702 31.37 23.64 -13.87
N ASP A 703 30.30 22.85 -14.02
CA ASP A 703 29.13 22.92 -13.17
C ASP A 703 29.37 22.16 -11.87
N ASN A 704 29.50 22.91 -10.78
CA ASN A 704 29.76 22.36 -9.44
C ASN A 704 28.50 22.28 -8.58
N ARG A 705 27.32 22.57 -9.14
CA ARG A 705 26.06 22.51 -8.38
C ARG A 705 25.73 21.06 -8.06
N THR A 706 25.23 20.84 -6.85
CA THR A 706 24.83 19.52 -6.37
C THR A 706 23.43 19.55 -5.77
N PHE A 707 22.80 18.38 -5.70
CA PHE A 707 21.54 18.15 -5.02
C PHE A 707 21.61 16.85 -4.20
N ASP A 708 20.72 16.70 -3.23
CA ASP A 708 20.62 15.46 -2.46
C ASP A 708 19.79 14.45 -3.26
N GLN A 709 20.37 13.29 -3.55
CA GLN A 709 19.69 12.15 -4.17
C GLN A 709 19.48 11.05 -3.13
N LEU A 710 18.24 10.61 -2.97
CA LEU A 710 17.84 9.56 -2.03
C LEU A 710 18.28 8.20 -2.56
N TYR A 711 18.76 7.35 -1.68
CA TYR A 711 18.99 5.94 -1.98
C TYR A 711 18.70 5.07 -0.75
N PHE A 712 18.36 3.82 -0.99
CA PHE A 712 18.20 2.80 0.03
C PHE A 712 19.30 1.76 -0.11
N THR A 713 19.75 1.21 1.02
CA THR A 713 20.69 0.08 1.04
C THR A 713 20.24 -1.01 1.99
N SER A 714 20.50 -2.27 1.66
CA SER A 714 20.33 -3.41 2.56
C SER A 714 21.54 -4.34 2.47
N GLY A 715 22.26 -4.45 3.59
CA GLY A 715 23.41 -5.35 3.75
C GLY A 715 23.07 -6.68 4.42
N THR A 716 21.80 -6.94 4.78
CA THR A 716 21.39 -8.05 5.67
C THR A 716 21.93 -9.42 5.22
N HIS A 717 21.95 -9.66 3.90
CA HIS A 717 22.34 -10.94 3.33
C HIS A 717 23.73 -10.91 2.69
N HIS A 718 24.45 -9.79 2.79
CA HIS A 718 25.72 -9.63 2.12
C HIS A 718 26.79 -10.57 2.71
N LYS A 719 27.50 -11.27 1.84
CA LYS A 719 28.64 -12.14 2.19
C LYS A 719 29.94 -11.53 1.67
N PRO A 720 31.07 -11.67 2.38
CA PRO A 720 32.37 -11.23 1.86
C PRO A 720 32.64 -11.76 0.45
N GLY A 721 32.97 -10.87 -0.49
CA GLY A 721 33.18 -11.21 -1.91
C GLY A 721 31.89 -11.38 -2.73
N GLY A 722 30.70 -11.17 -2.13
CA GLY A 722 29.42 -11.18 -2.82
C GLY A 722 29.21 -9.99 -3.77
N PRO A 723 28.27 -10.08 -4.72
CA PRO A 723 27.97 -9.00 -5.66
C PRO A 723 27.21 -7.84 -4.99
N LEU A 724 27.09 -6.72 -5.69
CA LEU A 724 26.17 -5.63 -5.37
C LEU A 724 25.04 -5.62 -6.39
N PHE A 725 23.79 -5.61 -5.95
CA PHE A 725 22.63 -5.43 -6.83
C PHE A 725 22.05 -4.04 -6.65
N LEU A 726 21.89 -3.32 -7.75
CA LEU A 726 21.29 -2.00 -7.76
C LEU A 726 19.98 -2.02 -8.55
N PHE A 727 18.91 -1.53 -7.95
CA PHE A 727 17.65 -1.24 -8.64
C PHE A 727 17.64 0.24 -9.07
N PHE A 728 17.29 0.48 -10.34
CA PHE A 728 17.07 1.83 -10.84
C PHE A 728 15.71 2.35 -10.35
N GLY A 729 15.70 3.50 -9.66
CA GLY A 729 14.47 4.25 -9.44
C GLY A 729 13.84 4.64 -10.77
N GLY A 730 12.52 4.49 -10.85
CA GLY A 730 11.73 4.81 -12.04
C GLY A 730 10.96 6.13 -11.91
N GLU A 731 9.77 6.15 -12.49
CA GLU A 731 8.87 7.30 -12.61
C GLU A 731 8.09 7.58 -11.30
N GLY A 732 8.79 7.63 -10.17
CA GLY A 732 8.17 7.78 -8.86
C GLY A 732 9.17 7.87 -7.72
N ALA A 733 8.67 8.09 -6.50
CA ALA A 733 9.49 8.05 -5.30
C ALA A 733 10.07 6.64 -5.10
N ALA A 734 11.34 6.56 -4.71
CA ALA A 734 11.98 5.30 -4.38
C ALA A 734 11.41 4.73 -3.08
N SER A 735 11.42 3.41 -2.94
CA SER A 735 11.00 2.77 -1.70
C SER A 735 11.75 1.48 -1.47
N ALA A 736 12.15 1.24 -0.22
CA ALA A 736 12.78 0.01 0.24
C ALA A 736 12.18 -1.34 -0.22
N GLY A 737 10.92 -1.36 -0.67
CA GLY A 737 10.21 -2.58 -1.09
C GLY A 737 10.99 -3.43 -2.10
N TRP A 738 11.73 -2.80 -3.02
CA TRP A 738 12.56 -3.50 -4.00
C TRP A 738 13.76 -4.22 -3.39
N LEU A 739 14.27 -3.76 -2.25
CA LEU A 739 15.41 -4.39 -1.55
C LEU A 739 14.97 -5.56 -0.67
N GLU A 740 13.69 -5.62 -0.31
CA GLU A 740 13.23 -6.49 0.78
C GLU A 740 12.35 -7.62 0.27
N SER A 741 11.53 -7.37 -0.77
CA SER A 741 10.47 -8.31 -1.19
C SER A 741 10.36 -8.54 -2.70
N SER A 742 11.36 -8.15 -3.49
CA SER A 742 11.38 -8.35 -4.95
C SER A 742 12.15 -9.59 -5.41
N PHE A 743 12.05 -9.90 -6.70
CA PHE A 743 12.95 -10.85 -7.36
C PHE A 743 14.43 -10.48 -7.15
N MET A 744 14.78 -9.20 -7.17
CA MET A 744 16.14 -8.74 -6.87
C MET A 744 16.54 -9.08 -5.43
N ALA A 745 15.62 -8.91 -4.47
CA ALA A 745 15.84 -9.27 -3.08
C ALA A 745 16.06 -10.79 -2.92
N ASP A 746 15.25 -11.61 -3.59
CA ASP A 746 15.38 -13.07 -3.60
C ASP A 746 16.72 -13.53 -4.19
N MET A 747 17.14 -12.91 -5.30
CA MET A 747 18.46 -13.14 -5.86
C MET A 747 19.55 -12.66 -4.89
N GLY A 748 19.33 -11.55 -4.21
CA GLY A 748 20.23 -11.02 -3.18
C GLY A 748 20.51 -12.03 -2.08
N ARG A 749 19.45 -12.62 -1.52
CA ARG A 749 19.55 -13.68 -0.50
C ARG A 749 20.30 -14.90 -1.02
N LYS A 750 20.00 -15.31 -2.24
CA LYS A 750 20.62 -16.49 -2.88
C LYS A 750 22.12 -16.31 -3.11
N TYR A 751 22.54 -15.14 -3.61
CA TYR A 751 23.92 -14.87 -4.01
C TYR A 751 24.76 -14.14 -2.96
N GLY A 752 24.15 -13.79 -1.82
CA GLY A 752 24.82 -13.02 -0.77
C GLY A 752 25.15 -11.59 -1.20
N ALA A 753 24.24 -10.96 -1.94
CA ALA A 753 24.46 -9.63 -2.52
C ALA A 753 24.21 -8.50 -1.52
N TYR A 754 24.91 -7.39 -1.70
CA TYR A 754 24.55 -6.10 -1.09
C TYR A 754 23.51 -5.41 -1.97
N LEU A 755 22.39 -4.98 -1.42
CA LEU A 755 21.26 -4.47 -2.19
C LEU A 755 21.16 -2.95 -2.10
N VAL A 756 20.86 -2.30 -3.22
CA VAL A 756 20.80 -0.84 -3.34
C VAL A 756 19.65 -0.44 -4.24
N GLU A 757 18.99 0.66 -3.94
CA GLU A 757 18.07 1.34 -4.85
C GLU A 757 18.39 2.82 -4.83
N LEU A 758 18.56 3.42 -6.00
CA LEU A 758 18.84 4.84 -6.15
C LEU A 758 17.60 5.53 -6.72
N GLU A 759 17.07 6.54 -6.01
CA GLU A 759 15.94 7.33 -6.49
C GLU A 759 16.33 8.13 -7.73
N HIS A 760 15.47 8.13 -8.74
CA HIS A 760 15.73 8.85 -9.98
C HIS A 760 15.73 10.37 -9.73
N ARG A 761 16.64 11.10 -10.41
CA ARG A 761 16.61 12.57 -10.40
C ARG A 761 15.23 13.10 -10.82
N TYR A 762 14.77 14.17 -10.18
CA TYR A 762 13.45 14.81 -10.39
C TYR A 762 12.22 14.00 -9.96
N TYR A 763 12.38 12.79 -9.43
CA TYR A 763 11.27 12.01 -8.87
C TYR A 763 11.40 11.90 -7.35
N GLY A 764 10.27 11.66 -6.70
CA GLY A 764 10.16 11.68 -5.23
C GLY A 764 10.76 12.94 -4.66
N VAL A 765 11.66 12.76 -3.70
CA VAL A 765 12.34 13.84 -3.00
C VAL A 765 13.65 14.26 -3.66
N SER A 766 14.13 13.52 -4.66
CA SER A 766 15.40 13.73 -5.38
C SER A 766 15.31 14.76 -6.48
N GLN A 767 14.81 15.94 -6.13
CA GLN A 767 14.60 17.05 -7.06
C GLN A 767 15.72 18.10 -6.90
N PRO A 768 16.47 18.42 -7.97
CA PRO A 768 17.54 19.42 -7.90
C PRO A 768 17.06 20.86 -7.71
N PHE A 769 15.77 21.13 -7.98
CA PHE A 769 15.18 22.47 -7.98
C PHE A 769 13.77 22.45 -7.39
N ASP A 770 13.38 23.55 -6.74
CA ASP A 770 12.03 23.73 -6.20
C ASP A 770 10.97 24.05 -7.26
N GLU A 771 11.40 24.61 -8.38
CA GLU A 771 10.55 24.94 -9.52
C GLU A 771 11.05 24.22 -10.78
N LEU A 772 10.22 23.35 -11.32
CA LEU A 772 10.47 22.51 -12.49
C LEU A 772 10.09 23.25 -13.78
N THR A 773 10.72 24.40 -13.99
CA THR A 773 10.67 25.12 -15.27
C THR A 773 11.42 24.33 -16.36
N VAL A 774 11.18 24.62 -17.63
CA VAL A 774 11.91 23.98 -18.75
C VAL A 774 13.43 24.17 -18.62
N GLU A 775 13.88 25.35 -18.16
CA GLU A 775 15.30 25.62 -17.93
C GLU A 775 15.91 24.75 -16.84
N ASN A 776 15.13 24.40 -15.82
CA ASN A 776 15.54 23.52 -14.73
C ASN A 776 15.38 22.06 -15.11
N MET A 777 14.39 21.68 -15.91
CA MET A 777 14.14 20.30 -16.33
C MET A 777 15.04 19.83 -17.47
N LYS A 778 15.82 20.71 -18.12
CA LYS A 778 16.82 20.29 -19.11
C LYS A 778 17.88 19.29 -18.58
N TYR A 779 18.01 19.17 -17.26
CA TYR A 779 18.87 18.16 -16.62
C TYR A 779 18.14 16.87 -16.25
N LEU A 780 16.84 16.77 -16.51
CA LEU A 780 16.08 15.53 -16.50
C LEU A 780 16.26 14.85 -17.85
N SER A 781 17.27 13.99 -17.95
CA SER A 781 17.50 13.13 -19.11
C SER A 781 18.01 11.75 -18.68
N SER A 782 17.78 10.73 -19.51
CA SER A 782 18.30 9.40 -19.23
C SER A 782 19.84 9.38 -19.23
N GLU A 783 20.49 10.18 -20.07
CA GLU A 783 21.96 10.28 -20.09
C GLU A 783 22.51 10.80 -18.75
N GLN A 784 21.85 11.78 -18.15
CA GLN A 784 22.25 12.32 -16.85
C GLN A 784 21.92 11.33 -15.71
N ALA A 785 20.78 10.63 -15.78
CA ALA A 785 20.39 9.62 -14.79
C ALA A 785 21.34 8.39 -14.79
N LEU A 786 21.83 7.97 -15.95
CA LEU A 786 22.85 6.91 -16.04
C LEU A 786 24.18 7.38 -15.44
N GLN A 787 24.56 8.65 -15.66
CA GLN A 787 25.76 9.23 -15.04
C GLN A 787 25.63 9.38 -13.52
N ASP A 788 24.44 9.70 -13.02
CA ASP A 788 24.18 9.71 -11.57
C ASP A 788 24.54 8.37 -10.95
N THR A 789 24.05 7.30 -11.59
CA THR A 789 24.18 5.94 -11.08
C THR A 789 25.64 5.48 -11.14
N ASP A 790 26.38 5.85 -12.18
CA ASP A 790 27.81 5.54 -12.26
C ASP A 790 28.62 6.26 -11.17
N ASP A 791 28.42 7.58 -10.99
CA ASP A 791 29.12 8.37 -9.96
C ASP A 791 28.77 7.87 -8.55
N PHE A 792 27.48 7.60 -8.30
CA PHE A 792 26.98 7.04 -7.06
C PHE A 792 27.57 5.65 -6.77
N LEU A 793 27.64 4.75 -7.75
CA LEU A 793 28.23 3.42 -7.56
C LEU A 793 29.72 3.50 -7.22
N HIS A 794 30.49 4.40 -7.85
CA HIS A 794 31.89 4.61 -7.49
C HIS A 794 32.04 5.10 -6.04
N PHE A 795 31.20 6.04 -5.62
CA PHE A 795 31.12 6.50 -4.23
C PHE A 795 30.79 5.34 -3.27
N LEU A 796 29.73 4.59 -3.57
CA LEU A 796 29.18 3.58 -2.68
C LEU A 796 30.14 2.39 -2.53
N LEU A 797 30.68 1.88 -3.64
CA LEU A 797 31.63 0.77 -3.62
C LEU A 797 32.88 1.13 -2.81
N LYS A 798 33.39 2.35 -2.94
CA LYS A 798 34.54 2.82 -2.15
C LYS A 798 34.21 2.93 -0.66
N ASN A 799 33.07 3.51 -0.32
CA ASN A 799 32.69 3.71 1.07
C ASN A 799 32.37 2.40 1.80
N LEU A 800 31.79 1.43 1.09
CA LEU A 800 31.50 0.10 1.62
C LEU A 800 32.69 -0.86 1.55
N LYS A 801 33.82 -0.44 0.95
CA LYS A 801 35.01 -1.29 0.69
C LYS A 801 34.67 -2.53 -0.15
N LEU A 802 33.86 -2.34 -1.19
CA LEU A 802 33.35 -3.35 -2.11
C LEU A 802 33.88 -3.17 -3.54
N GLU A 803 35.01 -2.48 -3.75
CA GLU A 803 35.53 -2.14 -5.07
C GLU A 803 35.86 -3.37 -5.95
N GLY A 804 36.00 -4.56 -5.35
CA GLY A 804 36.17 -5.83 -6.06
C GLY A 804 34.87 -6.56 -6.41
N SER A 805 33.72 -6.11 -5.90
CA SER A 805 32.41 -6.76 -6.10
C SER A 805 31.88 -6.55 -7.51
N LYS A 806 31.20 -7.57 -8.05
CA LYS A 806 30.47 -7.45 -9.32
C LYS A 806 29.16 -6.73 -9.08
N VAL A 807 28.87 -5.69 -9.87
CA VAL A 807 27.58 -4.98 -9.82
C VAL A 807 26.62 -5.60 -10.84
N VAL A 808 25.38 -5.89 -10.45
CA VAL A 808 24.30 -6.26 -11.36
C VAL A 808 23.17 -5.26 -11.19
N VAL A 809 22.70 -4.68 -12.29
CA VAL A 809 21.63 -3.67 -12.24
C VAL A 809 20.27 -4.25 -12.63
N PHE A 810 19.22 -3.75 -12.01
CA PHE A 810 17.83 -4.19 -12.18
C PHE A 810 16.95 -2.99 -12.48
N GLY A 811 15.88 -3.20 -13.25
CA GLY A 811 14.83 -2.20 -13.42
C GLY A 811 13.62 -2.74 -14.16
N GLY A 812 12.48 -2.07 -13.95
CA GLY A 812 11.20 -2.33 -14.62
C GLY A 812 10.74 -1.14 -15.45
N SER A 813 10.07 -1.38 -16.58
CA SER A 813 9.56 -0.30 -17.45
C SER A 813 10.70 0.63 -17.89
N TYR A 814 10.55 1.96 -17.80
CA TYR A 814 11.63 2.91 -18.05
C TYR A 814 12.91 2.60 -17.26
N ALA A 815 12.82 2.24 -15.98
CA ALA A 815 13.98 1.81 -15.20
C ALA A 815 14.62 0.52 -15.77
N GLY A 816 13.83 -0.35 -16.41
CA GLY A 816 14.32 -1.50 -17.15
C GLY A 816 15.11 -1.10 -18.41
N ALA A 817 14.64 -0.08 -19.13
CA ALA A 817 15.40 0.52 -20.23
C ALA A 817 16.72 1.12 -19.72
N LEU A 818 16.69 1.87 -18.60
CA LEU A 818 17.90 2.38 -17.94
C LEU A 818 18.86 1.26 -17.55
N ALA A 819 18.38 0.13 -17.01
CA ALA A 819 19.24 -1.00 -16.65
C ALA A 819 19.97 -1.60 -17.88
N ALA A 820 19.27 -1.76 -19.00
CA ALA A 820 19.87 -2.22 -20.24
C ALA A 820 20.89 -1.21 -20.79
N TRP A 821 20.54 0.08 -20.84
CA TRP A 821 21.41 1.15 -21.31
C TRP A 821 22.62 1.37 -20.40
N PHE A 822 22.46 1.22 -19.08
CA PHE A 822 23.56 1.32 -18.12
C PHE A 822 24.59 0.23 -18.38
N ARG A 823 24.14 -1.00 -18.62
CA ARG A 823 25.05 -2.10 -18.97
C ARG A 823 25.76 -1.86 -20.30
N GLU A 824 25.12 -1.19 -21.26
CA GLU A 824 25.75 -0.79 -22.53
C GLU A 824 26.82 0.29 -22.35
N LYS A 825 26.48 1.37 -21.62
CA LYS A 825 27.30 2.59 -21.51
C LYS A 825 28.38 2.48 -20.44
N TYR A 826 28.14 1.74 -19.38
CA TYR A 826 29.04 1.56 -18.24
C TYR A 826 29.42 0.08 -18.04
N PRO A 827 29.98 -0.59 -19.07
CA PRO A 827 30.23 -2.03 -19.01
C PRO A 827 31.38 -2.41 -18.07
N LYS A 828 32.15 -1.43 -17.58
CA LYS A 828 33.18 -1.61 -16.55
C LYS A 828 32.58 -1.56 -15.15
N THR A 829 31.51 -0.79 -14.96
CA THR A 829 30.82 -0.62 -13.66
C THR A 829 29.81 -1.74 -13.45
N ALA A 830 28.91 -1.99 -14.42
CA ALA A 830 27.91 -3.05 -14.33
C ALA A 830 28.38 -4.34 -15.00
N ALA A 831 28.45 -5.46 -14.26
CA ALA A 831 28.83 -6.77 -14.80
C ALA A 831 27.68 -7.46 -15.58
N GLY A 832 26.43 -7.11 -15.29
CA GLY A 832 25.23 -7.59 -15.99
C GLY A 832 23.99 -6.77 -15.64
N ALA A 833 22.88 -7.01 -16.34
CA ALA A 833 21.61 -6.33 -16.10
C ALA A 833 20.38 -7.23 -16.27
N ILE A 834 19.33 -6.92 -15.51
CA ILE A 834 17.98 -7.47 -15.66
C ILE A 834 17.06 -6.28 -16.00
N ALA A 835 16.54 -6.28 -17.22
CA ALA A 835 15.75 -5.19 -17.79
C ALA A 835 14.33 -5.69 -18.08
N SER A 836 13.49 -5.74 -17.04
CA SER A 836 12.11 -6.24 -17.18
C SER A 836 11.20 -5.21 -17.82
N SER A 837 10.42 -5.66 -18.80
CA SER A 837 9.40 -4.86 -19.48
C SER A 837 9.95 -3.53 -20.00
N GLY A 838 11.24 -3.48 -20.32
CA GLY A 838 11.96 -2.26 -20.63
C GLY A 838 11.74 -1.84 -22.09
N PRO A 839 11.06 -0.70 -22.35
CA PRO A 839 10.92 -0.18 -23.71
C PRO A 839 12.23 0.45 -24.15
N VAL A 840 13.04 -0.27 -24.93
CA VAL A 840 14.37 0.19 -25.35
C VAL A 840 14.35 0.98 -26.66
N GLU A 841 13.27 0.89 -27.44
CA GLU A 841 13.07 1.65 -28.67
C GLU A 841 12.12 2.81 -28.40
N ALA A 842 12.59 4.05 -28.54
CA ALA A 842 11.77 5.26 -28.52
C ALA A 842 10.95 5.37 -29.82
N VAL A 843 9.66 5.70 -29.74
CA VAL A 843 8.79 5.86 -30.92
C VAL A 843 7.82 7.00 -30.72
N VAL A 844 7.50 7.73 -31.80
CA VAL A 844 6.54 8.86 -31.69
C VAL A 844 5.11 8.33 -31.65
N ASP A 845 4.77 7.42 -32.56
CA ASP A 845 3.43 6.85 -32.72
C ASP A 845 3.43 5.41 -32.19
N PHE A 846 3.07 5.21 -30.92
CA PHE A 846 3.06 3.90 -30.27
C PHE A 846 1.70 3.22 -30.39
N LYS A 847 1.26 3.02 -31.63
CA LYS A 847 -0.04 2.42 -31.93
C LYS A 847 -0.10 0.93 -31.55
N GLU A 848 1.03 0.23 -31.57
CA GLU A 848 1.13 -1.20 -31.22
C GLU A 848 0.67 -1.46 -29.78
N TYR A 849 0.83 -0.50 -28.87
CA TYR A 849 0.38 -0.57 -27.48
C TYR A 849 -1.10 -0.96 -27.41
N LEU A 850 -1.98 -0.20 -28.08
CA LEU A 850 -3.42 -0.49 -28.10
C LEU A 850 -3.75 -1.76 -28.89
N GLY A 851 -2.89 -2.19 -29.81
CA GLY A 851 -3.01 -3.48 -30.47
C GLY A 851 -2.89 -4.65 -29.48
N VAL A 852 -1.94 -4.57 -28.56
CA VAL A 852 -1.79 -5.57 -27.48
C VAL A 852 -2.98 -5.51 -26.54
N VAL A 853 -3.41 -4.31 -26.12
CA VAL A 853 -4.61 -4.12 -25.30
C VAL A 853 -5.84 -4.80 -25.94
N THR A 854 -6.04 -4.55 -27.24
CA THR A 854 -7.15 -5.13 -28.01
C THR A 854 -7.11 -6.66 -28.03
N ASN A 855 -5.93 -7.23 -28.22
CA ASN A 855 -5.74 -8.67 -28.26
C ASN A 855 -5.98 -9.32 -26.89
N SER A 856 -5.48 -8.70 -25.82
CA SER A 856 -5.63 -9.18 -24.44
C SER A 856 -7.09 -9.17 -23.96
N LEU A 857 -7.87 -8.14 -24.32
CA LEU A 857 -9.31 -8.08 -24.01
C LEU A 857 -10.10 -9.21 -24.69
N GLY A 858 -9.59 -9.75 -25.79
CA GLY A 858 -10.25 -10.76 -26.60
C GLY A 858 -11.36 -10.19 -27.49
N LYS A 859 -11.71 -10.95 -28.52
CA LYS A 859 -12.58 -10.49 -29.62
C LYS A 859 -13.95 -9.99 -29.14
N GLU A 860 -14.62 -10.73 -28.26
CA GLU A 860 -15.98 -10.39 -27.84
C GLU A 860 -16.05 -9.07 -27.05
N CYS A 861 -15.09 -8.87 -26.13
CA CYS A 861 -14.97 -7.66 -25.34
C CYS A 861 -14.64 -6.47 -26.24
N SER A 862 -13.61 -6.60 -27.07
CA SER A 862 -13.20 -5.57 -28.04
C SER A 862 -14.31 -5.21 -29.03
N ASP A 863 -15.09 -6.17 -29.52
CA ASP A 863 -16.21 -5.91 -30.43
C ASP A 863 -17.35 -5.13 -29.75
N ASN A 864 -17.59 -5.35 -28.44
CA ASN A 864 -18.60 -4.60 -27.69
C ASN A 864 -18.14 -3.17 -27.34
N ILE A 865 -16.83 -2.94 -27.19
CA ILE A 865 -16.28 -1.58 -27.08
C ILE A 865 -16.36 -0.87 -28.43
N ARG A 866 -15.96 -1.55 -29.51
CA ARG A 866 -15.95 -1.01 -30.88
C ARG A 866 -17.34 -0.65 -31.38
N TYR A 867 -18.36 -1.44 -31.00
CA TYR A 867 -19.69 -1.54 -31.60
C TYR A 867 -20.09 -0.37 -32.53
N ASP A 868 -19.98 -0.64 -33.84
CA ASP A 868 -20.37 0.28 -34.93
C ASP A 868 -21.88 0.11 -35.20
N ASN A 869 -22.63 1.21 -35.15
CA ASN A 869 -24.09 1.22 -35.31
C ASN A 869 -24.56 0.99 -36.78
N LYS A 870 -23.65 0.64 -37.70
CA LYS A 870 -23.96 0.53 -39.14
C LYS A 870 -24.99 -0.53 -39.53
N HIS A 871 -25.50 -1.36 -38.63
CA HIS A 871 -26.43 -2.44 -38.95
C HIS A 871 -27.79 -2.43 -38.23
N HIS A 872 -28.23 -1.31 -37.62
CA HIS A 872 -29.54 -1.27 -36.96
C HIS A 872 -30.50 -0.12 -37.34
N TYR A 873 -30.33 0.47 -38.52
CA TYR A 873 -31.45 1.14 -39.20
C TYR A 873 -31.91 0.29 -40.39
N GLN A 874 -32.63 -0.80 -40.08
CA GLN A 874 -33.62 -1.42 -40.98
C GLN A 874 -34.89 -1.69 -40.17
#